data_AF-A0AA51RCS7-F1
#
_entry.id   AF-A0AA51RCS7-F1
#
_cell.length_a   1.000
_cell.length_b   1.000
_cell.length_c   1.000
_cell.angle_alpha   90.00
_cell.angle_beta   90.00
_cell.angle_gamma   90.00
#
_symmetry.space_group_name_H-M   'P 1'
#
loop_
_entity.id
_entity.type
_entity.pdbx_description
1 polymer ?
#
loop_
_entity_poly.entity_id
_entity_poly.type
_entity_poly.pdbx_seq_one_letter_code
_entity_poly.pdbx_strand_id
1 'polypeptide(L)'
;MKKILTLTICIIIIGFNTANAQVFKKFDPVICPVDHNSYDTSVPPPEKFKAFNARGVKQNTADIIVNYNGFDDNEEAKIAYQYAVDIWASLIKSPVQIVVNANFRELGQGVLGSAGPTNFVRDFPGAVKSNTFYPIALAEKIAGYNLNTPGDADINSNFNSDFDFYFGLDADPPSGQYDFVSIVLHELGHGLGFTGATSFENGIGNWALNSNDDASIYTNFVELGDGTLITDIPSGTSEAGNAFTSNDLFFNGPISVSSLGVTPQLYAPSNWNGGSSYSHLDEAEYPAGDDNSLMSPQFGSGEAIHDPGISLDIFADMGWVHTYLNHENTNNVTNNLTDAFEINLSVSSDTGYNELNPVLVYSTDNFENSITVEMTSAGDNVNYTAEIPNPGVEANIKYYFEGVEDKAGRIYTAPSNAPNKFYEINILNFTTKTLPYELANGGDFESNENDFRSIILTGNENLWEYGQPGNVLNQTTSGDNVWKTKLSENIGPLNSSLSSALISPIFDFSDDTKNHELSFKFLMENAFTEANGLFSSGPFGLQVQFSLNEGQSWEILGEANDQRGTNWYNVEESSPSVFPIEENAGWIQQTIEVIDGDTTFIPTEARYNVSFLSGNDKVNFRFVFFVAQDYVAAGYEADGVLIDDFEITTSSPTADFVSSSEGLTYPGDEVNFEYISKGATAFEWNFGDGNTSTLENPSHIYTEGGTYDVSLTITSPDGTDTKIKEKLIKVVPSRQIPYTLEDGGNLEGENQDFSILNISGSGFSLGSSSIEGKAGTASGENAFVTAINDELYVDDSEAYVYTPEFEFTGIGNYEFSFETNYQFEDNWDGFIVEYTIDRGENWVKLNDEQEEGWYNQISDPLSVFGSEVPIFSGNTANEFEKKYTDVSFLGGEGKVSFRIKFLTDAATVDVGMAIDNIELSGPEAGPAIPDFIADIQSGCEGTVVTFRNESIGTIKDLEWNFGEGAEPQTASGLGPHEVVYNSEGNYNVSLTAEDFVGTSITEEKEAFISIGASHTPSITAGERSEDFTVLLTATEGQAYQWYMDGDTIPNATEQTYLAVEDAQYSVAVIINNCLGFSDGNNIITSNDSPLARSFSVFPNPLKNSKELNISFENEYIGDYSVEVYSLKGSKILSKKFNKLGIQEAKEMNLNNAIEGLYLVRVTTGNQSTQIKVLIE
;
A
#
# COMPACT_ATOMS: atom_id res chain seq x y z
N MET A 1 49.81 57.61 24.06
CA MET A 1 48.59 58.03 24.78
C MET A 1 47.43 58.03 23.79
N LYS A 2 46.26 57.49 24.20
CA LYS A 2 44.86 57.90 23.90
C LYS A 2 44.62 58.90 22.75
N LYS A 3 43.53 58.88 21.97
CA LYS A 3 42.36 58.03 21.66
C LYS A 3 41.53 58.88 20.65
N ILE A 4 40.46 58.31 20.07
CA ILE A 4 39.34 58.95 19.30
C ILE A 4 39.67 59.10 17.79
N LEU A 5 39.24 58.22 16.87
CA LEU A 5 37.94 57.62 16.52
C LEU A 5 37.02 58.59 15.75
N THR A 6 36.89 58.38 14.44
CA THR A 6 35.75 58.84 13.64
C THR A 6 35.50 57.75 12.59
N LEU A 7 34.38 57.04 12.79
CA LEU A 7 33.92 55.88 12.04
C LEU A 7 32.86 56.37 11.05
N THR A 8 33.07 56.18 9.76
CA THR A 8 32.03 56.34 8.73
C THR A 8 31.50 54.95 8.42
N ILE A 9 30.30 54.64 8.90
CA ILE A 9 29.58 53.39 8.63
C ILE A 9 28.93 53.52 7.24
N CYS A 10 29.43 52.76 6.26
CA CYS A 10 28.63 52.36 5.11
C CYS A 10 27.85 51.12 5.53
N ILE A 11 26.52 51.24 5.60
CA ILE A 11 25.61 50.10 5.76
C ILE A 11 25.58 49.41 4.39
N ILE A 12 26.27 48.28 4.28
CA ILE A 12 26.05 47.31 3.21
C ILE A 12 24.78 46.55 3.62
N ILE A 13 23.68 46.81 2.91
CA ILE A 13 22.49 45.98 2.98
C ILE A 13 22.83 44.71 2.20
N ILE A 14 23.21 43.65 2.92
CA ILE A 14 23.31 42.30 2.39
C ILE A 14 21.86 41.82 2.27
N GLY A 15 21.32 41.82 1.06
CA GLY A 15 20.06 41.16 0.76
C GLY A 15 20.28 39.65 0.89
N PHE A 16 19.69 39.06 1.93
CA PHE A 16 19.50 37.62 1.99
C PHE A 16 18.34 37.28 1.05
N ASN A 17 18.65 36.70 -0.11
CA ASN A 17 17.67 35.99 -0.91
C ASN A 17 17.95 34.51 -0.69
N THR A 18 17.13 33.85 0.13
CA THR A 18 17.18 32.40 0.38
C THR A 18 15.88 31.80 -0.12
N ALA A 19 15.96 30.92 -1.11
CA ALA A 19 14.82 30.18 -1.65
C ALA A 19 15.00 28.69 -1.32
N ASN A 20 14.68 28.32 -0.07
CA ASN A 20 14.46 26.93 0.34
C ASN A 20 13.09 26.83 0.94
N ALA A 21 12.47 25.67 0.73
CA ALA A 21 11.15 25.46 1.24
C ALA A 21 11.18 25.39 2.77
N GLN A 22 10.54 26.34 3.45
CA GLN A 22 10.50 26.32 4.92
C GLN A 22 9.21 25.65 5.35
N VAL A 23 9.33 24.58 6.13
CA VAL A 23 8.20 23.89 6.74
C VAL A 23 7.89 24.53 8.09
N PHE A 24 6.67 24.98 8.27
CA PHE A 24 6.18 25.54 9.52
C PHE A 24 5.02 24.68 10.05
N LYS A 25 5.16 24.20 11.28
CA LYS A 25 4.11 23.46 11.97
C LYS A 25 3.17 24.45 12.67
N LYS A 26 1.99 24.68 12.10
CA LYS A 26 0.95 25.51 12.74
C LYS A 26 0.29 24.72 13.88
N PHE A 27 -0.11 25.40 14.96
CA PHE A 27 -0.85 24.81 16.08
C PHE A 27 -2.22 25.48 16.26
N ASP A 28 -3.12 24.68 16.83
CA ASP A 28 -4.58 24.79 17.00
C ASP A 28 -5.40 24.52 15.72
N PRO A 29 -6.02 23.33 15.57
CA PRO A 29 -6.91 23.03 14.46
C PRO A 29 -8.14 23.93 14.51
N VAL A 30 -8.75 24.19 13.35
CA VAL A 30 -10.04 24.87 13.30
C VAL A 30 -11.08 23.95 13.93
N ILE A 31 -11.98 24.50 14.74
CA ILE A 31 -13.04 23.76 15.41
C ILE A 31 -14.39 24.12 14.81
N CYS A 32 -15.25 23.12 14.62
CA CYS A 32 -16.65 23.31 14.29
C CYS A 32 -17.51 23.26 15.57
N PRO A 33 -17.93 24.43 16.11
CA PRO A 33 -18.82 24.49 17.26
C PRO A 33 -20.27 24.12 16.90
N VAL A 34 -20.99 23.62 17.89
CA VAL A 34 -22.42 23.31 17.80
C VAL A 34 -23.25 24.60 17.76
N ASP A 35 -24.17 24.70 16.80
CA ASP A 35 -25.35 25.56 16.93
C ASP A 35 -26.47 24.77 17.66
N HIS A 36 -27.09 25.42 18.65
CA HIS A 36 -28.18 24.87 19.46
C HIS A 36 -29.55 25.05 18.80
N ASN A 37 -29.62 25.62 17.60
CA ASN A 37 -30.82 25.66 16.79
C ASN A 37 -31.03 24.33 16.03
N SER A 38 -32.29 24.08 15.65
CA SER A 38 -32.65 23.00 14.73
C SER A 38 -33.16 23.61 13.45
N TYR A 39 -32.59 23.14 12.34
CA TYR A 39 -32.94 23.51 10.97
C TYR A 39 -33.63 22.33 10.27
N ASP A 40 -34.10 22.59 9.06
CA ASP A 40 -34.72 21.61 8.15
C ASP A 40 -34.32 22.02 6.72
N THR A 41 -33.02 21.90 6.45
CA THR A 41 -32.38 22.44 5.25
C THR A 41 -31.43 21.41 4.66
N SER A 42 -31.51 21.22 3.35
CA SER A 42 -30.72 20.24 2.62
C SER A 42 -30.13 20.89 1.36
N VAL A 43 -28.81 20.88 1.25
CA VAL A 43 -28.06 21.24 0.03
C VAL A 43 -27.49 19.94 -0.55
N PRO A 44 -27.98 19.48 -1.71
CA PRO A 44 -27.59 18.19 -2.27
C PRO A 44 -26.17 18.24 -2.85
N PRO A 45 -25.48 17.10 -3.05
CA PRO A 45 -24.12 17.11 -3.57
C PRO A 45 -24.02 17.67 -4.99
N PRO A 46 -22.82 18.07 -5.44
CA PRO A 46 -22.65 18.71 -6.75
C PRO A 46 -23.06 17.81 -7.91
N GLU A 47 -23.58 18.41 -8.99
CA GLU A 47 -24.02 17.67 -10.18
C GLU A 47 -22.90 16.82 -10.82
N LYS A 48 -21.63 17.26 -10.72
CA LYS A 48 -20.47 16.47 -11.18
C LYS A 48 -20.39 15.14 -10.42
N PHE A 49 -20.47 15.18 -9.09
CA PHE A 49 -20.44 14.00 -8.24
C PHE A 49 -21.65 13.09 -8.51
N LYS A 50 -22.86 13.66 -8.57
CA LYS A 50 -24.10 12.91 -8.92
C LYS A 50 -24.01 12.20 -10.27
N ALA A 51 -23.46 12.86 -11.30
CA ALA A 51 -23.33 12.31 -12.64
C ALA A 51 -22.34 11.13 -12.71
N PHE A 52 -21.30 11.12 -11.87
CA PHE A 52 -20.37 9.99 -11.77
C PHE A 52 -20.98 8.82 -11.00
N ASN A 53 -21.62 9.10 -9.86
CA ASN A 53 -22.27 8.09 -9.03
C ASN A 53 -23.40 7.35 -9.79
N ALA A 54 -24.20 8.09 -10.59
CA ALA A 54 -25.27 7.52 -11.42
C ALA A 54 -24.77 6.58 -12.55
N ARG A 55 -23.47 6.61 -12.91
CA ARG A 55 -22.88 5.76 -13.96
C ARG A 55 -22.16 4.52 -13.41
N GLY A 56 -22.04 4.38 -12.09
CA GLY A 56 -21.31 3.27 -11.46
C GLY A 56 -19.80 3.28 -11.74
N VAL A 57 -19.23 4.41 -12.16
CA VAL A 57 -17.79 4.56 -12.45
C VAL A 57 -17.23 5.66 -11.54
N LYS A 58 -16.36 5.29 -10.59
CA LYS A 58 -15.57 6.27 -9.81
C LYS A 58 -14.51 6.88 -10.73
N GLN A 59 -14.62 8.18 -11.04
CA GLN A 59 -13.57 8.94 -11.73
C GLN A 59 -13.09 10.06 -10.81
N ASN A 60 -12.36 9.68 -9.76
CA ASN A 60 -11.72 10.64 -8.87
C ASN A 60 -10.59 11.35 -9.62
N THR A 61 -10.51 12.68 -9.46
CA THR A 61 -9.46 13.51 -10.07
C THR A 61 -8.31 13.80 -9.10
N ALA A 62 -8.49 13.47 -7.82
CA ALA A 62 -7.44 13.39 -6.81
C ALA A 62 -7.54 12.03 -6.09
N ASP A 63 -6.41 11.46 -5.73
CA ASP A 63 -6.33 10.26 -4.89
C ASP A 63 -6.21 10.69 -3.42
N ILE A 64 -7.22 10.37 -2.60
CA ILE A 64 -7.25 10.73 -1.18
C ILE A 64 -7.30 9.43 -0.37
N ILE A 65 -6.23 9.15 0.37
CA ILE A 65 -6.14 7.98 1.26
C ILE A 65 -6.46 8.40 2.68
N VAL A 66 -7.29 7.59 3.35
CA VAL A 66 -7.73 7.85 4.72
C VAL A 66 -7.24 6.77 5.68
N ASN A 67 -6.50 7.20 6.69
CA ASN A 67 -6.13 6.40 7.85
C ASN A 67 -7.23 6.55 8.92
N TYR A 68 -8.11 5.56 9.01
CA TYR A 68 -9.22 5.55 9.97
C TYR A 68 -8.77 5.09 11.36
N ASN A 69 -8.99 5.92 12.37
CA ASN A 69 -8.68 5.64 13.77
C ASN A 69 -9.95 5.82 14.63
N GLY A 70 -10.37 4.78 15.36
CA GLY A 70 -11.54 4.83 16.26
C GLY A 70 -12.90 4.60 15.58
N PHE A 71 -12.92 4.11 14.35
CA PHE A 71 -14.16 3.82 13.58
C PHE A 71 -14.62 2.37 13.67
N ASP A 72 -13.86 1.47 14.31
CA ASP A 72 -14.07 0.01 14.25
C ASP A 72 -15.44 -0.46 14.77
N ASP A 73 -16.06 0.31 15.66
CA ASP A 73 -17.39 0.02 16.24
C ASP A 73 -18.55 0.74 15.51
N ASN A 74 -18.28 1.52 14.46
CA ASN A 74 -19.29 2.32 13.74
C ASN A 74 -18.99 2.39 12.23
N GLU A 75 -19.36 1.32 11.52
CA GLU A 75 -19.16 1.19 10.06
C GLU A 75 -19.94 2.26 9.28
N GLU A 76 -21.11 2.70 9.77
CA GLU A 76 -21.91 3.76 9.14
C GLU A 76 -21.16 5.10 9.12
N ALA A 77 -20.46 5.44 10.22
CA ALA A 77 -19.60 6.63 10.27
C ALA A 77 -18.44 6.55 9.28
N LYS A 78 -17.84 5.38 9.10
CA LYS A 78 -16.76 5.17 8.13
C LYS A 78 -17.24 5.35 6.69
N ILE A 79 -18.41 4.81 6.36
CA ILE A 79 -19.06 4.96 5.05
C ILE A 79 -19.40 6.43 4.79
N ALA A 80 -19.99 7.13 5.75
CA ALA A 80 -20.31 8.55 5.65
C ALA A 80 -19.06 9.42 5.48
N TYR A 81 -17.98 9.12 6.19
CA TYR A 81 -16.69 9.79 5.99
C TYR A 81 -16.16 9.59 4.58
N GLN A 82 -16.12 8.34 4.10
CA GLN A 82 -15.63 8.04 2.76
C GLN A 82 -16.48 8.71 1.68
N TYR A 83 -17.79 8.85 1.89
CA TYR A 83 -18.67 9.58 0.99
C TYR A 83 -18.30 11.07 0.88
N ALA A 84 -17.99 11.74 2.00
CA ALA A 84 -17.46 13.10 2.00
C ALA A 84 -16.11 13.22 1.28
N VAL A 85 -15.22 12.23 1.47
CA VAL A 85 -13.93 12.15 0.75
C VAL A 85 -14.15 11.98 -0.75
N ASP A 86 -15.06 11.11 -1.16
CA ASP A 86 -15.38 10.86 -2.57
C ASP A 86 -15.95 12.13 -3.25
N ILE A 87 -16.72 12.95 -2.51
CA ILE A 87 -17.16 14.28 -2.99
C ILE A 87 -15.93 15.15 -3.26
N TRP A 88 -15.04 15.37 -2.28
CA TRP A 88 -13.83 16.17 -2.49
C TRP A 88 -12.93 15.64 -3.61
N ALA A 89 -12.65 14.34 -3.62
CA ALA A 89 -11.82 13.67 -4.61
C ALA A 89 -12.36 13.80 -6.05
N SER A 90 -13.67 14.02 -6.22
CA SER A 90 -14.32 14.27 -7.51
C SER A 90 -14.27 15.73 -7.97
N LEU A 91 -13.96 16.67 -7.07
CA LEU A 91 -14.04 18.12 -7.30
C LEU A 91 -12.67 18.78 -7.42
N ILE A 92 -11.68 18.30 -6.67
CA ILE A 92 -10.29 18.76 -6.74
C ILE A 92 -9.44 17.81 -7.57
N LYS A 93 -8.35 18.31 -8.15
CA LYS A 93 -7.42 17.53 -8.95
C LYS A 93 -6.04 17.56 -8.35
N SER A 94 -5.41 16.41 -8.16
CA SER A 94 -4.03 16.33 -7.66
C SER A 94 -3.21 15.28 -8.41
N PRO A 95 -1.99 15.60 -8.87
CA PRO A 95 -1.05 14.61 -9.40
C PRO A 95 -0.36 13.81 -8.30
N VAL A 96 -0.49 14.24 -7.04
CA VAL A 96 0.08 13.61 -5.85
C VAL A 96 -1.05 13.14 -4.94
N GLN A 97 -0.85 12.01 -4.26
CA GLN A 97 -1.79 11.48 -3.28
C GLN A 97 -1.95 12.42 -2.09
N ILE A 98 -3.15 12.55 -1.55
CA ILE A 98 -3.44 13.31 -0.33
C ILE A 98 -3.72 12.31 0.80
N VAL A 99 -2.94 12.35 1.87
CA VAL A 99 -3.07 11.44 3.01
C VAL A 99 -3.80 12.12 4.17
N VAL A 100 -4.86 11.50 4.65
CA VAL A 100 -5.73 12.04 5.72
C VAL A 100 -5.73 11.12 6.92
N ASN A 101 -5.41 11.63 8.09
CA ASN A 101 -5.70 10.94 9.35
C ASN A 101 -7.09 11.32 9.85
N ALA A 102 -8.00 10.35 9.88
CA ALA A 102 -9.35 10.49 10.41
C ALA A 102 -9.42 9.88 11.81
N ASN A 103 -9.81 10.68 12.81
CA ASN A 103 -9.91 10.24 14.21
C ASN A 103 -11.34 10.41 14.72
N PHE A 104 -12.01 9.32 15.11
CA PHE A 104 -13.31 9.35 15.77
C PHE A 104 -13.12 9.12 17.28
N ARG A 105 -13.25 10.19 18.09
CA ARG A 105 -12.90 10.20 19.52
C ARG A 105 -13.62 11.30 20.29
N GLU A 106 -13.65 11.25 21.61
CA GLU A 106 -14.23 12.31 22.45
C GLU A 106 -13.44 13.63 22.32
N LEU A 107 -14.11 14.74 21.97
CA LEU A 107 -13.49 16.08 21.79
C LEU A 107 -13.98 17.15 22.81
N GLY A 108 -14.82 16.75 23.76
CA GLY A 108 -15.42 17.65 24.76
C GLY A 108 -16.79 18.21 24.34
N GLN A 109 -17.52 18.82 25.27
CA GLN A 109 -18.88 19.33 25.00
C GLN A 109 -18.86 20.54 24.06
N GLY A 110 -19.63 20.47 22.97
CA GLY A 110 -19.88 21.60 22.06
C GLY A 110 -18.98 21.68 20.83
N VAL A 111 -18.13 20.67 20.58
CA VAL A 111 -17.27 20.57 19.37
C VAL A 111 -17.72 19.36 18.55
N LEU A 112 -18.14 19.56 17.30
CA LEU A 112 -18.56 18.49 16.39
C LEU A 112 -17.35 17.85 15.69
N GLY A 113 -16.43 18.68 15.23
CA GLY A 113 -15.22 18.28 14.52
C GLY A 113 -14.08 19.27 14.68
N SER A 114 -12.90 18.86 14.22
CA SER A 114 -11.76 19.75 14.02
C SER A 114 -10.80 19.17 12.99
N ALA A 115 -10.29 20.00 12.10
CA ALA A 115 -9.27 19.61 11.15
C ALA A 115 -8.35 20.76 10.76
N GLY A 116 -7.24 20.40 10.14
CA GLY A 116 -6.31 21.34 9.55
C GLY A 116 -5.17 20.64 8.82
N PRO A 117 -4.43 21.38 8.00
CA PRO A 117 -3.22 20.86 7.39
C PRO A 117 -2.20 20.53 8.48
N THR A 118 -1.46 19.44 8.31
CA THR A 118 -0.43 19.02 9.27
C THR A 118 0.75 19.98 9.28
N ASN A 119 1.07 20.56 8.13
CA ASN A 119 2.16 21.50 7.93
C ASN A 119 1.82 22.59 6.90
N PHE A 120 2.57 23.67 6.92
CA PHE A 120 2.63 24.68 5.87
C PHE A 120 4.02 24.75 5.26
N VAL A 121 4.11 24.91 3.94
CA VAL A 121 5.36 25.00 3.20
C VAL A 121 5.39 26.27 2.35
N ARG A 122 6.51 26.98 2.31
CA ARG A 122 6.73 28.16 1.45
C ARG A 122 7.92 27.94 0.54
N ASP A 123 8.14 28.80 -0.47
CA ASP A 123 9.36 28.86 -1.30
C ASP A 123 9.82 27.54 -1.94
N PHE A 124 8.86 26.67 -2.30
CA PHE A 124 9.07 25.42 -3.03
C PHE A 124 8.93 25.62 -4.56
N PRO A 125 9.40 24.68 -5.40
CA PRO A 125 9.21 24.73 -6.85
C PRO A 125 7.72 24.78 -7.24
N GLY A 126 7.33 25.69 -8.13
CA GLY A 126 5.93 25.87 -8.54
C GLY A 126 5.15 26.93 -7.74
N ALA A 127 5.65 27.37 -6.57
CA ALA A 127 4.97 28.37 -5.75
C ALA A 127 4.70 29.68 -6.52
N VAL A 128 3.44 30.10 -6.60
CA VAL A 128 3.01 31.26 -7.42
C VAL A 128 3.44 32.60 -6.80
N LYS A 129 3.44 32.68 -5.47
CA LYS A 129 3.86 33.85 -4.69
C LYS A 129 5.08 33.48 -3.83
N SER A 130 6.14 34.28 -3.93
CA SER A 130 7.31 34.23 -3.03
C SER A 130 6.92 34.54 -1.58
N ASN A 131 7.68 34.02 -0.62
CA ASN A 131 7.49 34.33 0.81
C ASN A 131 6.06 34.08 1.31
N THR A 132 5.39 33.09 0.74
CA THR A 132 3.99 32.74 1.05
C THR A 132 3.91 31.28 1.42
N PHE A 133 3.21 30.98 2.51
CA PHE A 133 2.99 29.62 3.00
C PHE A 133 1.75 28.99 2.39
N TYR A 134 1.87 27.74 1.97
CA TYR A 134 0.79 26.93 1.40
C TYR A 134 0.56 25.72 2.32
N PRO A 135 -0.70 25.31 2.56
CA PRO A 135 -1.01 24.04 3.21
C PRO A 135 -0.29 22.89 2.49
N ILE A 136 0.25 21.91 3.23
CA ILE A 136 1.10 20.85 2.66
C ILE A 136 0.45 20.14 1.45
N ALA A 137 -0.82 19.72 1.54
CA ALA A 137 -1.54 19.10 0.41
C ALA A 137 -1.57 19.98 -0.85
N LEU A 138 -1.77 21.30 -0.69
CA LEU A 138 -1.77 22.25 -1.80
C LEU A 138 -0.34 22.50 -2.32
N ALA A 139 0.65 22.54 -1.43
CA ALA A 139 2.05 22.72 -1.80
C ALA A 139 2.53 21.56 -2.68
N GLU A 140 2.22 20.32 -2.30
CA GLU A 140 2.58 19.10 -3.04
C GLU A 140 1.84 18.99 -4.37
N LYS A 141 0.55 19.34 -4.38
CA LYS A 141 -0.22 19.54 -5.62
C LYS A 141 0.49 20.46 -6.60
N ILE A 142 0.97 21.61 -6.13
CA ILE A 142 1.64 22.61 -6.97
C ILE A 142 3.04 22.14 -7.38
N ALA A 143 3.78 21.50 -6.48
CA ALA A 143 5.12 20.98 -6.75
C ALA A 143 5.11 19.80 -7.73
N GLY A 144 4.04 18.99 -7.71
CA GLY A 144 3.91 17.78 -8.51
C GLY A 144 4.50 16.53 -7.85
N TYR A 145 5.04 16.63 -6.63
CA TYR A 145 5.62 15.54 -5.85
C TYR A 145 5.46 15.79 -4.33
N ASN A 146 5.63 14.75 -3.50
CA ASN A 146 5.54 14.85 -2.03
C ASN A 146 6.67 15.72 -1.46
N LEU A 147 6.31 16.67 -0.58
CA LEU A 147 7.23 17.58 0.10
C LEU A 147 7.44 17.19 1.56
N ASN A 148 6.58 16.33 2.12
CA ASN A 148 6.75 15.67 3.40
C ASN A 148 7.32 14.24 3.23
N THR A 149 7.52 13.52 4.34
CA THR A 149 7.97 12.12 4.30
C THR A 149 6.87 11.27 3.64
N PRO A 150 7.20 10.37 2.68
CA PRO A 150 6.19 9.49 2.09
C PRO A 150 5.37 8.74 3.15
N GLY A 151 4.05 8.91 3.11
CA GLY A 151 3.10 8.32 4.07
C GLY A 151 2.80 9.18 5.30
N ASP A 152 3.48 10.30 5.50
CA ASP A 152 3.03 11.32 6.46
C ASP A 152 1.67 11.85 6.03
N ALA A 153 0.81 12.15 7.00
CA ALA A 153 -0.50 12.72 6.70
C ALA A 153 -0.39 14.21 6.34
N ASP A 154 -1.17 14.64 5.36
CA ASP A 154 -1.32 16.03 4.94
C ASP A 154 -2.39 16.75 5.73
N ILE A 155 -3.42 16.00 6.14
CA ILE A 155 -4.55 16.49 6.91
C ILE A 155 -4.72 15.65 8.16
N ASN A 156 -4.82 16.31 9.31
CA ASN A 156 -5.29 15.69 10.54
C ASN A 156 -6.71 16.16 10.80
N SER A 157 -7.63 15.21 10.98
CA SER A 157 -9.04 15.48 11.26
C SER A 157 -9.52 14.66 12.47
N ASN A 158 -10.41 15.26 13.26
CA ASN A 158 -10.96 14.69 14.48
C ASN A 158 -12.46 14.95 14.54
N PHE A 159 -13.24 13.95 14.93
CA PHE A 159 -14.70 14.02 15.00
C PHE A 159 -15.19 13.44 16.33
N ASN A 160 -16.18 14.09 16.92
CA ASN A 160 -16.56 13.82 18.29
C ASN A 160 -17.44 12.57 18.45
N SER A 161 -16.89 11.50 19.00
CA SER A 161 -17.60 10.22 19.16
C SER A 161 -18.83 10.27 20.07
N ASP A 162 -18.98 11.33 20.87
CA ASP A 162 -20.04 11.45 21.88
C ASP A 162 -21.28 12.24 21.38
N PHE A 163 -21.30 12.64 20.11
CA PHE A 163 -22.41 13.36 19.50
C PHE A 163 -23.37 12.43 18.74
N ASP A 164 -24.66 12.81 18.73
CA ASP A 164 -25.72 12.11 18.00
C ASP A 164 -25.69 12.53 16.51
N PHE A 165 -24.84 11.85 15.77
CA PHE A 165 -24.66 12.06 14.33
C PHE A 165 -25.64 11.23 13.50
N TYR A 166 -26.12 11.84 12.43
CA TYR A 166 -26.78 11.17 11.32
C TYR A 166 -25.73 10.76 10.27
N PHE A 167 -25.62 9.46 10.00
CA PHE A 167 -24.64 8.90 9.04
C PHE A 167 -25.24 8.61 7.65
N GLY A 168 -26.49 8.99 7.40
CA GLY A 168 -27.12 8.80 6.09
C GLY A 168 -26.46 9.64 5.00
N LEU A 169 -26.49 9.15 3.76
CA LEU A 169 -25.87 9.80 2.59
C LEU A 169 -26.86 10.63 1.76
N ASP A 170 -28.11 10.73 2.22
CA ASP A 170 -29.24 11.32 1.50
C ASP A 170 -29.45 12.82 1.77
N ALA A 171 -28.63 13.41 2.67
CA ALA A 171 -28.74 14.79 3.13
C ALA A 171 -30.11 15.11 3.76
N ASP A 172 -30.73 14.14 4.46
CA ASP A 172 -32.02 14.28 5.17
C ASP A 172 -31.93 13.89 6.66
N PRO A 173 -31.10 14.59 7.47
CA PRO A 173 -30.91 14.26 8.88
C PRO A 173 -32.21 14.47 9.70
N PRO A 174 -32.59 13.51 10.57
CA PRO A 174 -33.70 13.69 11.49
C PRO A 174 -33.53 14.89 12.43
N SER A 175 -34.63 15.55 12.78
CA SER A 175 -34.62 16.68 13.72
C SER A 175 -33.98 16.28 15.06
N GLY A 176 -32.89 16.96 15.42
CA GLY A 176 -32.10 16.70 16.63
C GLY A 176 -30.76 15.98 16.38
N GLN A 177 -30.53 15.44 15.19
CA GLN A 177 -29.25 14.86 14.78
C GLN A 177 -28.44 15.82 13.89
N TYR A 178 -27.12 15.67 13.91
CA TYR A 178 -26.20 16.46 13.07
C TYR A 178 -25.73 15.62 11.88
N ASP A 179 -25.77 16.16 10.67
CA ASP A 179 -25.32 15.43 9.46
C ASP A 179 -23.80 15.23 9.46
N PHE A 180 -23.36 13.98 9.59
CA PHE A 180 -21.92 13.67 9.71
C PHE A 180 -21.15 14.00 8.43
N VAL A 181 -21.75 13.78 7.27
CA VAL A 181 -21.12 14.05 5.96
C VAL A 181 -20.78 15.54 5.84
N SER A 182 -21.69 16.43 6.22
CA SER A 182 -21.45 17.88 6.25
C SER A 182 -20.30 18.29 7.14
N ILE A 183 -20.22 17.73 8.36
CA ILE A 183 -19.12 18.02 9.27
C ILE A 183 -17.80 17.53 8.69
N VAL A 184 -17.75 16.31 8.12
CA VAL A 184 -16.53 15.80 7.47
C VAL A 184 -16.13 16.67 6.27
N LEU A 185 -17.06 17.04 5.40
CA LEU A 185 -16.80 17.92 4.26
C LEU A 185 -16.22 19.26 4.68
N HIS A 186 -16.83 19.90 5.69
CA HIS A 186 -16.42 21.17 6.27
C HIS A 186 -14.99 21.09 6.83
N GLU A 187 -14.72 20.10 7.68
CA GLU A 187 -13.42 19.93 8.31
C GLU A 187 -12.32 19.61 7.30
N LEU A 188 -12.60 18.76 6.30
CA LEU A 188 -11.67 18.54 5.19
C LEU A 188 -11.40 19.83 4.41
N GLY A 189 -12.37 20.75 4.31
CA GLY A 189 -12.16 22.10 3.75
C GLY A 189 -11.08 22.89 4.50
N HIS A 190 -11.06 22.85 5.83
CA HIS A 190 -9.97 23.42 6.61
C HIS A 190 -8.64 22.69 6.35
N GLY A 191 -8.65 21.36 6.29
CA GLY A 191 -7.48 20.55 5.92
C GLY A 191 -6.84 20.94 4.59
N LEU A 192 -7.68 21.17 3.58
CA LEU A 192 -7.28 21.58 2.22
C LEU A 192 -6.82 23.03 2.12
N GLY A 193 -7.06 23.84 3.15
CA GLY A 193 -6.45 25.16 3.27
C GLY A 193 -7.37 26.32 3.59
N PHE A 194 -8.67 26.10 3.85
CA PHE A 194 -9.59 27.17 4.29
C PHE A 194 -9.27 27.59 5.73
N THR A 195 -8.08 28.16 5.97
CA THR A 195 -7.59 28.46 7.31
C THR A 195 -6.84 29.78 7.29
N GLY A 196 -7.13 30.61 8.27
CA GLY A 196 -6.59 31.96 8.30
C GLY A 196 -5.79 32.28 9.55
N ALA A 197 -6.23 33.29 10.32
CA ALA A 197 -5.54 33.86 11.48
C ALA A 197 -4.82 32.81 12.35
N THR A 198 -3.64 33.18 12.85
CA THR A 198 -2.73 32.27 13.56
C THR A 198 -2.88 32.38 15.08
N SER A 199 -3.23 33.55 15.62
CA SER A 199 -3.63 33.71 17.02
C SER A 199 -4.33 35.05 17.29
N PHE A 200 -5.04 35.12 18.43
CA PHE A 200 -5.61 36.36 18.95
C PHE A 200 -5.54 36.39 20.48
N GLU A 201 -4.79 37.33 21.05
CA GLU A 201 -4.61 37.46 22.50
C GLU A 201 -4.71 38.92 22.94
N ASN A 202 -5.52 39.20 23.96
CA ASN A 202 -5.65 40.54 24.56
C ASN A 202 -5.95 41.68 23.53
N GLY A 203 -6.71 41.38 22.47
CA GLY A 203 -7.02 42.33 21.40
C GLY A 203 -5.93 42.48 20.35
N ILE A 204 -4.87 41.67 20.41
CA ILE A 204 -3.78 41.61 19.43
C ILE A 204 -4.03 40.43 18.49
N GLY A 205 -4.18 40.70 17.20
CA GLY A 205 -4.36 39.67 16.17
C GLY A 205 -3.07 39.35 15.44
N ASN A 206 -2.83 38.07 15.15
CA ASN A 206 -1.71 37.58 14.36
C ASN A 206 -2.23 36.82 13.13
N TRP A 207 -1.77 37.21 11.93
CA TRP A 207 -2.04 36.50 10.67
C TRP A 207 -0.79 35.85 10.08
N ALA A 208 0.40 36.23 10.57
CA ALA A 208 1.67 35.73 10.07
C ALA A 208 1.97 34.34 10.63
N LEU A 209 2.61 33.51 9.82
CA LEU A 209 3.03 32.17 10.22
C LEU A 209 4.46 32.12 10.74
N ASN A 210 5.24 33.19 10.60
CA ASN A 210 6.60 33.26 11.14
C ASN A 210 6.94 34.68 11.64
N SER A 211 8.16 34.86 12.13
CA SER A 211 8.65 36.15 12.65
C SER A 211 8.97 37.20 11.57
N ASN A 212 8.88 36.84 10.29
CA ASN A 212 9.17 37.73 9.17
C ASN A 212 7.88 38.35 8.58
N ASP A 213 6.73 38.15 9.24
CA ASP A 213 5.41 38.56 8.79
C ASP A 213 4.99 37.92 7.45
N ASP A 214 5.40 36.66 7.21
CA ASP A 214 5.01 35.92 6.00
C ASP A 214 3.63 35.25 6.18
N ALA A 215 2.73 35.50 5.24
CA ALA A 215 1.33 35.09 5.27
C ALA A 215 1.09 33.69 4.66
N SER A 216 -0.05 33.08 4.97
CA SER A 216 -0.57 31.96 4.19
C SER A 216 -1.11 32.44 2.83
N ILE A 217 -1.23 31.54 1.86
CA ILE A 217 -1.83 31.86 0.56
C ILE A 217 -3.29 32.30 0.69
N TYR A 218 -4.04 31.75 1.66
CA TYR A 218 -5.40 32.19 1.98
C TYR A 218 -5.41 33.66 2.45
N THR A 219 -4.57 34.00 3.44
CA THR A 219 -4.44 35.35 4.01
C THR A 219 -4.08 36.41 2.95
N ASN A 220 -3.33 36.02 1.92
CA ASN A 220 -2.94 36.92 0.81
C ASN A 220 -4.11 37.43 -0.05
N PHE A 221 -5.32 36.87 0.10
CA PHE A 221 -6.53 37.33 -0.57
C PHE A 221 -7.51 38.02 0.38
N VAL A 222 -7.23 38.08 1.68
CA VAL A 222 -8.18 38.67 2.64
C VAL A 222 -7.99 40.18 2.74
N GLU A 223 -9.08 40.93 2.64
CA GLU A 223 -9.11 42.38 2.72
C GLU A 223 -10.22 42.92 3.62
N LEU A 224 -10.11 44.20 4.00
CA LEU A 224 -11.18 44.98 4.62
C LEU A 224 -12.17 45.49 3.56
N GLY A 225 -13.37 45.91 3.97
CA GLY A 225 -14.39 46.44 3.06
C GLY A 225 -14.01 47.72 2.31
N ASP A 226 -12.92 48.38 2.70
CA ASP A 226 -12.31 49.51 1.99
C ASP A 226 -11.23 49.11 0.96
N GLY A 227 -10.94 47.81 0.83
CA GLY A 227 -9.94 47.23 -0.07
C GLY A 227 -8.53 47.14 0.52
N THR A 228 -8.34 47.43 1.81
CA THR A 228 -7.03 47.26 2.46
C THR A 228 -6.74 45.77 2.67
N LEU A 229 -5.66 45.25 2.11
CA LEU A 229 -5.24 43.86 2.34
C LEU A 229 -4.84 43.65 3.80
N ILE A 230 -5.21 42.51 4.36
CA ILE A 230 -4.84 42.18 5.74
C ILE A 230 -3.31 42.13 5.93
N THR A 231 -2.57 41.73 4.88
CA THR A 231 -1.11 41.66 4.86
C THR A 231 -0.43 43.02 4.88
N ASP A 232 -1.17 44.10 4.56
CA ASP A 232 -0.68 45.48 4.68
C ASP A 232 -0.79 46.00 6.13
N ILE A 233 -1.55 45.32 7.00
CA ILE A 233 -1.69 45.63 8.42
C ILE A 233 -0.63 44.83 9.19
N PRO A 234 0.26 45.45 9.98
CA PRO A 234 1.30 44.71 10.69
C PRO A 234 0.74 43.60 11.59
N SER A 235 1.28 42.39 11.44
CA SER A 235 0.87 41.23 12.24
C SER A 235 1.25 41.41 13.73
N GLY A 236 0.53 40.74 14.63
CA GLY A 236 0.79 40.83 16.06
C GLY A 236 0.48 42.22 16.63
N THR A 237 -0.49 42.93 16.05
CA THR A 237 -0.92 44.25 16.51
C THR A 237 -2.38 44.31 16.89
N SER A 238 -2.76 45.35 17.64
CA SER A 238 -4.17 45.64 17.92
C SER A 238 -4.97 46.08 16.69
N GLU A 239 -4.28 46.57 15.65
CA GLU A 239 -4.91 46.95 14.39
C GLU A 239 -5.37 45.70 13.63
N ALA A 240 -4.52 44.69 13.51
CA ALA A 240 -4.89 43.38 13.00
C ALA A 240 -5.99 42.73 13.88
N GLY A 241 -5.88 42.87 15.20
CA GLY A 241 -6.92 42.41 16.13
C GLY A 241 -8.29 43.05 15.87
N ASN A 242 -8.34 44.37 15.65
CA ASN A 242 -9.59 45.07 15.32
C ASN A 242 -10.18 44.59 13.99
N ALA A 243 -9.34 44.29 12.99
CA ALA A 243 -9.78 43.74 11.71
C ALA A 243 -10.44 42.36 11.87
N PHE A 244 -9.91 41.50 12.75
CA PHE A 244 -10.49 40.18 13.00
C PHE A 244 -11.83 40.22 13.75
N THR A 245 -12.20 41.38 14.32
CA THR A 245 -13.44 41.58 15.09
C THR A 245 -14.30 42.73 14.56
N SER A 246 -14.28 42.98 13.24
CA SER A 246 -14.90 44.17 12.62
C SER A 246 -16.24 43.91 11.92
N ASN A 247 -16.56 42.65 11.59
CA ASN A 247 -17.55 42.22 10.60
C ASN A 247 -17.27 42.76 9.18
N ASP A 248 -16.03 43.11 8.89
CA ASP A 248 -15.63 43.84 7.67
C ASP A 248 -14.48 43.12 6.94
N LEU A 249 -14.45 41.78 6.98
CA LEU A 249 -13.45 40.98 6.26
C LEU A 249 -14.05 40.29 5.04
N PHE A 250 -13.31 40.28 3.95
CA PHE A 250 -13.72 39.73 2.66
C PHE A 250 -12.59 38.95 2.00
N PHE A 251 -12.91 37.91 1.23
CA PHE A 251 -11.95 37.15 0.44
C PHE A 251 -11.95 37.63 -1.02
N ASN A 252 -10.92 38.35 -1.44
CA ASN A 252 -10.83 38.98 -2.76
C ASN A 252 -10.00 38.16 -3.76
N GLY A 253 -10.45 36.94 -4.02
CA GLY A 253 -9.88 36.10 -5.07
C GLY A 253 -10.55 36.35 -6.44
N PRO A 254 -9.80 36.46 -7.56
CA PRO A 254 -10.38 36.78 -8.86
C PRO A 254 -11.40 35.75 -9.36
N ILE A 255 -11.21 34.45 -9.08
CA ILE A 255 -12.12 33.37 -9.50
C ILE A 255 -13.38 33.41 -8.63
N SER A 256 -13.23 33.42 -7.32
CA SER A 256 -14.34 33.48 -6.35
C SER A 256 -15.20 34.73 -6.52
N VAL A 257 -14.60 35.91 -6.68
CA VAL A 257 -15.32 37.17 -6.96
C VAL A 257 -16.05 37.11 -8.29
N SER A 258 -15.43 36.56 -9.34
CA SER A 258 -16.07 36.44 -10.65
C SER A 258 -17.23 35.45 -10.65
N SER A 259 -17.12 34.35 -9.88
CA SER A 259 -18.15 33.31 -9.79
C SER A 259 -19.37 33.81 -9.01
N LEU A 260 -19.13 34.44 -7.84
CA LEU A 260 -20.19 34.93 -6.97
C LEU A 260 -20.78 36.28 -7.43
N GLY A 261 -20.01 37.08 -8.18
CA GLY A 261 -20.37 38.42 -8.64
C GLY A 261 -20.24 39.52 -7.58
N VAL A 262 -19.89 39.15 -6.34
CA VAL A 262 -19.53 40.02 -5.20
C VAL A 262 -18.35 39.39 -4.46
N THR A 263 -17.65 40.17 -3.64
CA THR A 263 -16.55 39.64 -2.82
C THR A 263 -17.10 38.81 -1.65
N PRO A 264 -16.76 37.51 -1.52
CA PRO A 264 -17.22 36.69 -0.41
C PRO A 264 -16.90 37.30 0.96
N GLN A 265 -17.92 37.41 1.82
CA GLN A 265 -17.75 37.95 3.18
C GLN A 265 -17.31 36.86 4.15
N LEU A 266 -16.32 37.16 4.99
CA LEU A 266 -15.77 36.27 6.00
C LEU A 266 -16.34 36.59 7.39
N TYR A 267 -16.51 35.54 8.19
CA TYR A 267 -17.00 35.65 9.56
C TYR A 267 -15.97 36.32 10.47
N ALA A 268 -16.23 37.58 10.82
CA ALA A 268 -15.36 38.40 11.67
C ALA A 268 -16.16 39.08 12.81
N PRO A 269 -16.85 38.30 13.67
CA PRO A 269 -17.78 38.83 14.65
C PRO A 269 -17.15 39.88 15.58
N SER A 270 -17.96 40.78 16.15
CA SER A 270 -17.47 41.82 17.07
C SER A 270 -16.75 41.29 18.32
N ASN A 271 -16.95 40.01 18.65
CA ASN A 271 -16.19 39.29 19.66
C ASN A 271 -15.42 38.17 18.98
N TRP A 272 -14.12 38.08 19.21
CA TRP A 272 -13.29 37.00 18.71
C TRP A 272 -13.83 35.63 19.16
N ASN A 273 -14.05 34.74 18.20
CA ASN A 273 -14.38 33.34 18.44
C ASN A 273 -13.19 32.48 17.97
N GLY A 274 -12.51 31.83 18.92
CA GLY A 274 -11.33 31.01 18.61
C GLY A 274 -11.69 29.84 17.69
N GLY A 275 -10.87 29.61 16.66
CA GLY A 275 -11.15 28.64 15.60
C GLY A 275 -12.12 29.14 14.55
N SER A 276 -13.16 29.90 14.90
CA SER A 276 -14.18 30.32 13.93
C SER A 276 -13.87 31.65 13.22
N SER A 277 -13.50 32.70 13.95
CA SER A 277 -13.26 34.02 13.37
C SER A 277 -12.17 33.96 12.28
N TYR A 278 -12.38 34.69 11.18
CA TYR A 278 -11.48 34.82 10.03
C TYR A 278 -11.39 33.57 9.12
N SER A 279 -11.68 32.38 9.64
CA SER A 279 -11.53 31.10 8.91
C SER A 279 -12.85 30.52 8.41
N HIS A 280 -13.92 31.32 8.33
CA HIS A 280 -15.25 30.90 7.88
C HIS A 280 -15.92 31.97 7.03
N LEU A 281 -16.91 31.57 6.23
CA LEU A 281 -17.83 32.47 5.56
C LEU A 281 -18.83 33.06 6.55
N ASP A 282 -19.26 34.30 6.31
CA ASP A 282 -20.20 34.97 7.21
C ASP A 282 -21.59 34.33 7.18
N GLU A 283 -22.05 33.82 8.33
CA GLU A 283 -23.32 33.09 8.45
C GLU A 283 -24.56 33.97 8.20
N ALA A 284 -24.45 35.30 8.36
CA ALA A 284 -25.59 36.17 8.06
C ALA A 284 -25.76 36.39 6.55
N GLU A 285 -24.67 36.32 5.79
CA GLU A 285 -24.69 36.37 4.33
C GLU A 285 -25.00 34.99 3.71
N TYR A 286 -24.45 33.91 4.29
CA TYR A 286 -24.63 32.52 3.85
C TYR A 286 -25.31 31.70 4.95
N PRO A 287 -26.63 31.86 5.15
CA PRO A 287 -27.37 31.15 6.21
C PRO A 287 -27.51 29.66 5.91
N ALA A 288 -27.88 28.88 6.93
CA ALA A 288 -28.16 27.45 6.79
C ALA A 288 -29.07 27.13 5.59
N GLY A 289 -28.61 26.22 4.73
CA GLY A 289 -29.29 25.82 3.49
C GLY A 289 -28.98 26.67 2.25
N ASP A 290 -28.09 27.66 2.34
CA ASP A 290 -27.53 28.34 1.16
C ASP A 290 -26.55 27.41 0.42
N ASP A 291 -26.48 27.52 -0.91
CA ASP A 291 -25.56 26.70 -1.73
C ASP A 291 -24.08 26.92 -1.34
N ASN A 292 -23.74 27.99 -0.60
CA ASN A 292 -22.39 28.34 -0.16
C ASN A 292 -22.19 28.25 1.35
N SER A 293 -23.13 27.68 2.10
CA SER A 293 -23.08 27.68 3.58
C SER A 293 -22.15 26.62 4.18
N LEU A 294 -21.47 25.77 3.38
CA LEU A 294 -20.64 24.69 3.94
C LEU A 294 -19.56 25.22 4.90
N MET A 295 -18.88 26.32 4.57
CA MET A 295 -17.82 26.88 5.41
C MET A 295 -18.34 27.96 6.37
N SER A 296 -19.60 27.88 6.82
CA SER A 296 -20.15 28.71 7.89
C SER A 296 -19.58 28.28 9.26
N PRO A 297 -19.57 29.15 10.28
CA PRO A 297 -18.82 28.92 11.53
C PRO A 297 -19.45 27.92 12.50
N GLN A 298 -20.67 27.45 12.26
CA GLN A 298 -21.42 26.57 13.17
C GLN A 298 -22.50 25.82 12.40
N PHE A 299 -22.85 24.62 12.87
CA PHE A 299 -23.90 23.79 12.27
C PHE A 299 -24.99 23.48 13.29
N GLY A 300 -26.25 23.57 12.87
CA GLY A 300 -27.39 23.16 13.69
C GLY A 300 -27.82 21.72 13.41
N SER A 301 -28.64 21.17 14.30
CA SER A 301 -29.25 19.85 14.06
C SER A 301 -30.29 19.91 12.93
N GLY A 302 -30.36 18.91 12.06
CA GLY A 302 -31.26 18.92 10.89
C GLY A 302 -30.76 19.75 9.69
N GLU A 303 -29.52 20.23 9.75
CA GLU A 303 -28.84 20.90 8.64
C GLU A 303 -27.95 19.90 7.90
N ALA A 304 -28.12 19.76 6.58
CA ALA A 304 -27.26 18.98 5.71
C ALA A 304 -26.81 19.79 4.49
N ILE A 305 -25.51 19.87 4.30
CA ILE A 305 -24.83 20.57 3.22
C ILE A 305 -23.78 19.62 2.61
N HIS A 306 -24.09 19.07 1.44
CA HIS A 306 -23.22 18.11 0.73
C HIS A 306 -22.54 18.74 -0.50
N ASP A 307 -22.71 20.03 -0.73
CA ASP A 307 -22.03 20.82 -1.78
C ASP A 307 -21.01 21.79 -1.15
N PRO A 308 -19.73 21.73 -1.55
CA PRO A 308 -18.74 22.71 -1.10
C PRO A 308 -18.92 24.15 -1.59
N GLY A 309 -19.77 24.40 -2.59
CA GLY A 309 -20.13 25.76 -3.03
C GLY A 309 -18.93 26.64 -3.40
N ILE A 310 -18.98 27.92 -3.01
CA ILE A 310 -17.94 28.92 -3.32
C ILE A 310 -16.54 28.58 -2.78
N SER A 311 -16.43 27.65 -1.83
CA SER A 311 -15.14 27.20 -1.30
C SER A 311 -14.26 26.56 -2.39
N LEU A 312 -14.84 25.95 -3.43
CA LEU A 312 -14.09 25.45 -4.59
C LEU A 312 -13.41 26.57 -5.37
N ASP A 313 -14.08 27.70 -5.56
CA ASP A 313 -13.54 28.85 -6.27
C ASP A 313 -12.47 29.56 -5.43
N ILE A 314 -12.65 29.62 -4.11
CA ILE A 314 -11.63 30.08 -3.16
C ILE A 314 -10.38 29.19 -3.23
N PHE A 315 -10.55 27.87 -3.26
CA PHE A 315 -9.45 26.92 -3.44
C PHE A 315 -8.77 27.08 -4.80
N ALA A 316 -9.55 27.33 -5.87
CA ALA A 316 -9.01 27.62 -7.18
C ALA A 316 -8.11 28.87 -7.16
N ASP A 317 -8.54 29.95 -6.49
CA ASP A 317 -7.75 31.17 -6.30
C ASP A 317 -6.44 30.91 -5.55
N MET A 318 -6.48 30.08 -4.51
CA MET A 318 -5.31 29.69 -3.72
C MET A 318 -4.29 28.84 -4.51
N GLY A 319 -4.72 28.15 -5.56
CA GLY A 319 -3.83 27.39 -6.45
C GLY A 319 -4.22 25.93 -6.68
N TRP A 320 -5.36 25.47 -6.15
CA TRP A 320 -5.88 24.11 -6.44
C TRP A 320 -6.24 23.93 -7.92
N VAL A 321 -6.51 25.03 -8.63
CA VAL A 321 -6.45 25.11 -10.09
C VAL A 321 -5.09 25.68 -10.45
N HIS A 322 -4.24 24.91 -11.14
CA HIS A 322 -2.86 25.31 -11.44
C HIS A 322 -2.49 25.16 -12.93
N THR A 323 -1.50 25.94 -13.36
CA THR A 323 -0.83 25.80 -14.66
C THR A 323 0.64 25.51 -14.42
N TYR A 324 1.09 24.34 -14.87
CA TYR A 324 2.45 23.86 -14.71
C TYR A 324 3.29 24.25 -15.92
N LEU A 325 4.45 24.82 -15.64
CA LEU A 325 5.50 25.12 -16.61
C LEU A 325 6.65 24.15 -16.39
N ASN A 326 6.62 23.05 -17.15
CA ASN A 326 7.54 21.93 -16.97
C ASN A 326 8.72 22.09 -17.92
N HIS A 327 9.89 22.29 -17.34
CA HIS A 327 11.16 22.41 -18.04
C HIS A 327 12.19 21.52 -17.34
N GLU A 328 12.76 20.58 -18.10
CA GLU A 328 13.89 19.78 -17.64
C GLU A 328 15.19 20.56 -17.83
N ASN A 329 15.85 20.90 -16.73
CA ASN A 329 17.14 21.57 -16.76
C ASN A 329 18.29 20.56 -16.89
N THR A 330 18.23 19.71 -17.92
CA THR A 330 19.22 18.64 -18.16
C THR A 330 20.59 19.16 -18.58
N ASN A 331 20.65 20.42 -19.05
CA ASN A 331 21.81 21.02 -19.70
C ASN A 331 22.48 22.12 -18.88
N ASN A 332 22.66 21.87 -17.58
CA ASN A 332 23.44 22.77 -16.72
C ASN A 332 24.88 22.96 -17.19
N VAL A 333 25.45 22.02 -17.97
CA VAL A 333 26.83 22.10 -18.47
C VAL A 333 26.98 21.40 -19.80
N THR A 334 27.63 22.06 -20.77
CA THR A 334 27.95 21.51 -22.09
C THR A 334 29.35 21.92 -22.54
N ASN A 335 29.94 21.10 -23.39
CA ASN A 335 31.23 21.32 -24.04
C ASN A 335 31.06 21.67 -25.53
N ASN A 336 29.83 21.71 -26.02
CA ASN A 336 29.53 22.12 -27.38
C ASN A 336 29.77 23.64 -27.47
N LEU A 337 30.70 24.06 -28.34
CA LEU A 337 31.04 25.47 -28.58
C LEU A 337 30.47 26.01 -29.89
N THR A 338 29.67 25.22 -30.61
CA THR A 338 29.24 25.58 -31.98
C THR A 338 27.74 25.59 -32.19
N ASP A 339 27.00 24.67 -31.56
CA ASP A 339 25.58 24.52 -31.81
C ASP A 339 24.76 25.33 -30.81
N ALA A 340 23.63 25.89 -31.28
CA ALA A 340 22.68 26.57 -30.41
C ALA A 340 22.02 25.58 -29.43
N PHE A 341 21.63 26.07 -28.27
CA PHE A 341 20.95 25.28 -27.25
C PHE A 341 19.45 25.32 -27.51
N GLU A 342 18.86 24.16 -27.84
CA GLU A 342 17.41 24.01 -27.89
C GLU A 342 16.86 23.96 -26.46
N ILE A 343 15.92 24.87 -26.17
CA ILE A 343 15.27 25.04 -24.89
C ILE A 343 13.80 24.64 -25.05
N ASN A 344 13.42 23.59 -24.35
CA ASN A 344 12.09 23.01 -24.41
C ASN A 344 11.27 23.38 -23.16
N LEU A 345 10.01 23.72 -23.36
CA LEU A 345 9.05 23.97 -22.29
C LEU A 345 7.75 23.24 -22.63
N SER A 346 7.20 22.50 -21.67
CA SER A 346 5.85 21.97 -21.77
C SER A 346 4.92 22.68 -20.78
N VAL A 347 3.72 22.99 -21.24
CA VAL A 347 2.70 23.70 -20.46
C VAL A 347 1.51 22.78 -20.27
N SER A 348 1.14 22.52 -19.03
CA SER A 348 -0.09 21.80 -18.69
C SER A 348 -0.94 22.62 -17.73
N SER A 349 -2.26 22.48 -17.79
CA SER A 349 -3.16 23.30 -16.99
C SER A 349 -4.42 22.53 -16.64
N ASP A 350 -4.91 22.70 -15.41
CA ASP A 350 -6.12 22.05 -14.94
C ASP A 350 -7.39 22.55 -15.64
N THR A 351 -7.40 23.81 -16.10
CA THR A 351 -8.55 24.44 -16.78
C THR A 351 -8.21 24.98 -18.18
N GLY A 352 -6.96 24.86 -18.60
CA GLY A 352 -6.42 25.47 -19.81
C GLY A 352 -5.95 26.91 -19.58
N TYR A 353 -5.23 27.46 -20.55
CA TYR A 353 -4.60 28.78 -20.47
C TYR A 353 -4.94 29.64 -21.71
N ASN A 354 -4.72 30.95 -21.62
CA ASN A 354 -4.96 31.88 -22.72
C ASN A 354 -3.96 31.63 -23.85
N GLU A 355 -4.36 31.76 -25.12
CA GLU A 355 -3.48 31.56 -26.29
C GLU A 355 -2.39 32.66 -26.36
N LEU A 356 -1.37 32.53 -25.52
CA LEU A 356 -0.14 33.31 -25.51
C LEU A 356 1.03 32.33 -25.67
N ASN A 357 2.03 32.71 -26.46
CA ASN A 357 3.27 31.93 -26.57
C ASN A 357 4.12 32.20 -25.32
N PRO A 358 4.60 31.17 -24.62
CA PRO A 358 5.63 31.33 -23.60
C PRO A 358 6.83 32.09 -24.16
N VAL A 359 7.48 32.83 -23.29
CA VAL A 359 8.63 33.67 -23.62
C VAL A 359 9.83 33.20 -22.84
N LEU A 360 10.93 32.94 -23.54
CA LEU A 360 12.23 32.65 -22.97
C LEU A 360 13.02 33.95 -22.81
N VAL A 361 13.48 34.24 -21.61
CA VAL A 361 14.35 35.39 -21.32
C VAL A 361 15.69 34.87 -20.84
N TYR A 362 16.79 35.25 -21.51
CA TYR A 362 18.14 34.80 -21.15
C TYR A 362 19.17 35.93 -21.13
N SER A 363 20.30 35.68 -20.49
CA SER A 363 21.45 36.59 -20.38
C SER A 363 22.76 35.81 -20.36
N THR A 364 23.82 36.38 -20.93
CA THR A 364 25.20 35.87 -20.87
C THR A 364 26.11 36.72 -19.97
N ASP A 365 25.55 37.72 -19.28
CA ASP A 365 26.29 38.72 -18.49
C ASP A 365 25.65 38.96 -17.12
N ASN A 366 25.10 37.90 -16.50
CA ASN A 366 24.42 37.95 -15.20
C ASN A 366 23.24 38.94 -15.15
N PHE A 367 22.47 39.02 -16.24
CA PHE A 367 21.31 39.90 -16.39
C PHE A 367 21.64 41.40 -16.28
N GLU A 368 22.89 41.81 -16.56
CA GLU A 368 23.16 43.21 -16.90
C GLU A 368 22.42 43.62 -18.18
N ASN A 369 22.34 42.69 -19.15
CA ASN A 369 21.48 42.75 -20.33
C ASN A 369 20.70 41.43 -20.46
N SER A 370 19.50 41.51 -21.01
CA SER A 370 18.67 40.34 -21.32
C SER A 370 18.20 40.32 -22.77
N ILE A 371 17.98 39.12 -23.28
CA ILE A 371 17.41 38.84 -24.60
C ILE A 371 16.11 38.07 -24.37
N THR A 372 15.05 38.52 -25.05
CA THR A 372 13.71 37.94 -24.98
C THR A 372 13.37 37.26 -26.30
N VAL A 373 12.94 36.00 -26.25
CA VAL A 373 12.61 35.15 -27.40
C VAL A 373 11.21 34.58 -27.19
N GLU A 374 10.29 34.85 -28.13
CA GLU A 374 9.01 34.13 -28.16
C GLU A 374 9.26 32.67 -28.55
N MET A 375 8.72 31.74 -27.77
CA MET A 375 8.87 30.31 -28.05
C MET A 375 7.91 29.87 -29.16
N THR A 376 8.35 28.93 -29.99
CA THR A 376 7.59 28.37 -31.10
C THR A 376 6.81 27.15 -30.64
N SER A 377 5.49 27.11 -30.87
CA SER A 377 4.68 25.92 -30.55
C SER A 377 4.95 24.78 -31.54
N ALA A 378 5.01 23.55 -31.03
CA ALA A 378 5.09 22.32 -31.82
C ALA A 378 3.78 21.96 -32.58
N GLY A 379 2.73 22.78 -32.45
CA GLY A 379 1.44 22.59 -33.11
C GLY A 379 0.36 21.89 -32.26
N ASP A 380 0.68 21.60 -31.00
CA ASP A 380 -0.20 20.96 -30.02
C ASP A 380 -0.68 21.90 -28.90
N ASN A 381 -0.16 23.14 -28.83
CA ASN A 381 -0.35 24.07 -27.72
C ASN A 381 -0.07 23.41 -26.36
N VAL A 382 0.97 22.58 -26.30
CA VAL A 382 1.48 21.99 -25.05
C VAL A 382 3.00 22.14 -25.03
N ASN A 383 3.66 21.85 -26.15
CA ASN A 383 5.11 21.86 -26.24
C ASN A 383 5.61 23.07 -27.03
N TYR A 384 6.64 23.71 -26.49
CA TYR A 384 7.23 24.94 -27.00
C TYR A 384 8.75 24.81 -27.04
N THR A 385 9.36 25.34 -28.09
CA THR A 385 10.81 25.32 -28.27
C THR A 385 11.35 26.72 -28.59
N ALA A 386 12.56 27.01 -28.13
CA ALA A 386 13.34 28.18 -28.50
C ALA A 386 14.82 27.83 -28.55
N GLU A 387 15.63 28.67 -29.19
CA GLU A 387 17.09 28.47 -29.25
C GLU A 387 17.82 29.60 -28.54
N ILE A 388 18.82 29.24 -27.73
CA ILE A 388 19.84 30.17 -27.24
C ILE A 388 21.11 29.98 -28.08
N PRO A 389 21.55 30.99 -28.84
CA PRO A 389 22.80 30.89 -29.60
C PRO A 389 24.00 30.65 -28.70
N ASN A 390 24.92 29.80 -29.15
CA ASN A 390 26.18 29.56 -28.46
C ASN A 390 27.11 30.78 -28.58
N PRO A 391 27.67 31.29 -27.47
CA PRO A 391 28.64 32.39 -27.52
C PRO A 391 30.00 31.97 -28.12
N GLY A 392 30.27 30.67 -28.30
CA GLY A 392 31.50 30.12 -28.88
C GLY A 392 32.72 30.17 -27.96
N VAL A 393 32.50 30.48 -26.69
CA VAL A 393 33.51 30.59 -25.62
C VAL A 393 32.89 30.07 -24.32
N GLU A 394 33.74 29.79 -23.33
CA GLU A 394 33.26 29.48 -21.98
C GLU A 394 32.39 30.64 -21.44
N ALA A 395 31.20 30.30 -20.94
CA ALA A 395 30.22 31.27 -20.47
C ALA A 395 29.24 30.60 -19.49
N ASN A 396 28.58 31.41 -18.66
CA ASN A 396 27.42 31.01 -17.87
C ASN A 396 26.21 31.79 -18.38
N ILE A 397 25.27 31.07 -18.99
CA ILE A 397 24.03 31.64 -19.51
C ILE A 397 22.96 31.45 -18.45
N LYS A 398 22.26 32.51 -18.08
CA LYS A 398 21.13 32.45 -17.14
C LYS A 398 19.83 32.70 -17.88
N TYR A 399 18.78 31.95 -17.58
CA TYR A 399 17.50 32.10 -18.28
C TYR A 399 16.28 31.73 -17.42
N TYR A 400 15.11 32.18 -17.85
CA TYR A 400 13.81 31.84 -17.26
C TYR A 400 12.71 31.95 -18.32
N PHE A 401 11.53 31.44 -18.00
CA PHE A 401 10.31 31.49 -18.81
C PHE A 401 9.25 32.37 -18.16
N GLU A 402 8.52 33.13 -18.98
CA GLU A 402 7.37 33.93 -18.57
C GLU A 402 6.29 33.95 -19.68
N GLY A 403 5.20 34.68 -19.46
CA GLY A 403 4.21 34.97 -20.49
C GLY A 403 3.06 33.96 -20.62
N VAL A 404 3.04 32.90 -19.79
CA VAL A 404 1.89 32.00 -19.71
C VAL A 404 0.86 32.54 -18.72
N GLU A 405 -0.33 32.83 -19.23
CA GLU A 405 -1.45 33.34 -18.46
C GLU A 405 -2.60 32.33 -18.49
N ASP A 406 -3.12 31.93 -17.33
CA ASP A 406 -4.28 31.04 -17.28
C ASP A 406 -5.60 31.78 -17.61
N LYS A 407 -6.70 31.03 -17.69
CA LYS A 407 -8.02 31.63 -17.98
C LYS A 407 -8.54 32.60 -16.90
N ALA A 408 -7.94 32.59 -15.71
CA ALA A 408 -8.26 33.52 -14.64
C ALA A 408 -7.37 34.78 -14.66
N GLY A 409 -6.43 34.89 -15.61
CA GLY A 409 -5.52 36.03 -15.74
C GLY A 409 -4.28 35.94 -14.85
N ARG A 410 -3.98 34.77 -14.27
CA ARG A 410 -2.78 34.56 -13.43
C ARG A 410 -1.59 34.23 -14.32
N ILE A 411 -0.44 34.87 -14.06
CA ILE A 411 0.80 34.71 -14.83
C ILE A 411 1.74 33.74 -14.12
N TYR A 412 2.31 32.81 -14.88
CA TYR A 412 3.23 31.79 -14.39
C TYR A 412 4.63 32.00 -14.95
N THR A 413 5.65 31.70 -14.13
CA THR A 413 7.06 31.74 -14.51
C THR A 413 7.78 30.44 -14.13
N ALA A 414 8.83 30.10 -14.88
CA ALA A 414 9.71 28.97 -14.59
C ALA A 414 11.19 29.42 -14.68
N PRO A 415 12.03 29.22 -13.65
CA PRO A 415 11.64 28.70 -12.34
C PRO A 415 10.73 29.71 -11.62
N SER A 416 9.93 29.23 -10.68
CA SER A 416 9.08 30.10 -9.87
C SER A 416 9.91 31.20 -9.18
N ASN A 417 9.32 32.39 -9.05
CA ASN A 417 9.98 33.63 -8.59
C ASN A 417 10.98 34.25 -9.58
N ALA A 418 11.02 33.83 -10.84
CA ALA A 418 11.69 34.63 -11.88
C ALA A 418 11.10 36.05 -11.95
N PRO A 419 11.91 37.11 -12.17
CA PRO A 419 13.33 37.09 -12.55
C PRO A 419 14.32 37.09 -11.36
N ASN A 420 13.92 36.69 -10.15
CA ASN A 420 14.85 36.58 -9.02
C ASN A 420 15.52 35.20 -8.94
N LYS A 421 15.07 34.24 -9.76
CA LYS A 421 15.60 32.88 -9.88
C LYS A 421 15.74 32.53 -11.36
N PHE A 422 16.78 31.78 -11.70
CA PHE A 422 17.14 31.44 -13.07
C PHE A 422 17.55 29.97 -13.17
N TYR A 423 17.34 29.39 -14.35
CA TYR A 423 18.10 28.24 -14.82
C TYR A 423 19.44 28.71 -15.36
N GLU A 424 20.44 27.82 -15.41
CA GLU A 424 21.78 28.14 -15.88
C GLU A 424 22.30 27.11 -16.89
N ILE A 425 23.05 27.54 -17.90
CA ILE A 425 23.85 26.68 -18.79
C ILE A 425 25.29 27.15 -18.68
N ASN A 426 26.18 26.28 -18.20
CA ASN A 426 27.62 26.52 -18.20
C ASN A 426 28.24 25.90 -19.44
N ILE A 427 29.05 26.67 -20.14
CA ILE A 427 29.76 26.19 -21.32
C ILE A 427 31.22 26.02 -20.92
N LEU A 428 31.73 24.81 -21.03
CA LEU A 428 33.11 24.45 -20.71
C LEU A 428 33.86 24.07 -21.99
N ASN A 429 35.19 24.15 -21.95
CA ASN A 429 36.03 23.75 -23.09
C ASN A 429 36.98 22.62 -22.69
N PHE A 430 36.72 21.40 -23.18
CA PHE A 430 37.56 20.22 -22.94
C PHE A 430 38.26 19.74 -24.22
N THR A 431 39.38 19.05 -24.02
CA THR A 431 40.10 18.37 -25.11
C THR A 431 39.71 16.89 -25.18
N THR A 432 39.69 16.32 -26.38
CA THR A 432 39.48 14.89 -26.60
C THR A 432 40.74 14.07 -26.29
N LYS A 433 40.58 13.00 -25.51
CA LYS A 433 41.59 12.02 -25.11
C LYS A 433 41.33 10.69 -25.83
N THR A 434 42.39 9.98 -26.16
CA THR A 434 42.34 8.65 -26.81
C THR A 434 42.39 7.53 -25.77
N LEU A 435 41.78 6.38 -26.07
CA LEU A 435 41.84 5.18 -25.22
C LEU A 435 43.02 4.26 -25.57
N PRO A 436 43.60 3.52 -24.59
CA PRO A 436 43.26 3.54 -23.16
C PRO A 436 43.73 4.84 -22.48
N TYR A 437 42.95 5.30 -21.50
CA TYR A 437 43.29 6.42 -20.64
C TYR A 437 43.74 5.87 -19.28
N GLU A 438 45.05 5.76 -19.09
CA GLU A 438 45.68 5.21 -17.89
C GLU A 438 46.17 6.33 -16.94
N LEU A 439 46.52 5.99 -15.71
CA LEU A 439 46.97 6.94 -14.67
C LEU A 439 47.99 7.98 -15.18
N ALA A 440 49.01 7.52 -15.92
CA ALA A 440 50.09 8.37 -16.44
C ALA A 440 49.64 9.45 -17.44
N ASN A 441 48.39 9.39 -17.91
CA ASN A 441 47.81 10.34 -18.85
C ASN A 441 46.98 11.45 -18.16
N GLY A 442 47.04 11.56 -16.83
CA GLY A 442 46.27 12.51 -16.02
C GLY A 442 45.14 11.88 -15.21
N GLY A 443 45.09 10.54 -15.16
CA GLY A 443 44.13 9.78 -14.35
C GLY A 443 44.50 9.74 -12.86
N ASP A 444 45.79 9.92 -12.55
CA ASP A 444 46.32 10.04 -11.18
C ASP A 444 46.10 11.42 -10.54
N PHE A 445 45.49 12.35 -11.28
CA PHE A 445 45.26 13.75 -10.91
C PHE A 445 46.50 14.59 -10.50
N GLU A 446 47.70 14.01 -10.42
CA GLU A 446 48.96 14.72 -10.21
C GLU A 446 49.41 15.53 -11.42
N SER A 447 48.93 15.11 -12.59
CA SER A 447 49.25 15.71 -13.87
C SER A 447 47.96 16.11 -14.59
N ASN A 448 48.01 17.21 -15.34
CA ASN A 448 46.86 17.71 -16.10
C ASN A 448 45.63 18.09 -15.24
N GLU A 449 45.81 18.89 -14.18
CA GLU A 449 44.74 19.41 -13.29
C GLU A 449 43.52 20.01 -14.03
N ASN A 450 43.70 20.42 -15.28
CA ASN A 450 42.68 21.00 -16.14
C ASN A 450 41.98 19.97 -17.06
N ASP A 451 42.17 18.67 -16.84
CA ASP A 451 41.42 17.64 -17.57
C ASP A 451 40.01 17.48 -16.99
N PHE A 452 39.83 17.69 -15.68
CA PHE A 452 38.52 17.66 -15.02
C PHE A 452 38.05 19.06 -14.62
N ARG A 453 36.73 19.26 -14.48
CA ARG A 453 36.12 20.50 -13.96
C ARG A 453 34.98 20.19 -13.01
N SER A 454 34.83 21.01 -11.98
CA SER A 454 33.65 20.97 -11.12
C SER A 454 32.65 22.09 -11.43
N ILE A 455 31.38 21.79 -11.21
CA ILE A 455 30.24 22.68 -11.47
C ILE A 455 29.13 22.48 -10.45
N ILE A 456 28.32 23.51 -10.26
CA ILE A 456 27.09 23.47 -9.45
C ILE A 456 25.96 22.93 -10.33
N LEU A 457 25.20 21.96 -9.83
CA LEU A 457 23.98 21.47 -10.48
C LEU A 457 22.73 22.03 -9.80
N THR A 458 22.67 21.96 -8.47
CA THR A 458 21.60 22.57 -7.66
C THR A 458 22.18 23.26 -6.42
N GLY A 459 21.53 24.35 -5.99
CA GLY A 459 21.99 25.17 -4.89
C GLY A 459 22.91 26.31 -5.32
N ASN A 460 23.74 26.80 -4.39
CA ASN A 460 24.58 28.00 -4.57
C ASN A 460 26.07 27.76 -4.25
N GLU A 461 26.47 26.51 -4.04
CA GLU A 461 27.83 26.15 -3.65
C GLU A 461 28.33 24.97 -4.48
N ASN A 462 29.59 25.04 -4.90
CA ASN A 462 30.28 23.92 -5.55
C ASN A 462 31.03 23.14 -4.48
N LEU A 463 30.70 21.86 -4.31
CA LEU A 463 31.27 21.05 -3.24
C LEU A 463 32.64 20.48 -3.61
N TRP A 464 32.91 20.27 -4.90
CA TRP A 464 34.14 19.64 -5.38
C TRP A 464 35.31 20.63 -5.46
N GLU A 465 36.41 20.25 -4.80
CA GLU A 465 37.67 20.98 -4.79
C GLU A 465 38.82 20.04 -5.23
N TYR A 466 39.83 20.62 -5.89
CA TYR A 466 41.02 19.91 -6.35
C TYR A 466 42.24 20.29 -5.51
N GLY A 467 42.98 19.29 -5.05
CA GLY A 467 44.25 19.48 -4.34
C GLY A 467 44.51 18.44 -3.27
N GLN A 468 45.37 18.78 -2.31
CA GLN A 468 45.74 17.88 -1.23
C GLN A 468 44.62 17.79 -0.18
N PRO A 469 44.06 16.59 0.10
CA PRO A 469 42.98 16.45 1.06
C PRO A 469 43.53 16.55 2.50
N GLY A 470 42.72 17.13 3.37
CA GLY A 470 42.86 17.16 4.82
C GLY A 470 41.58 16.63 5.49
N ASN A 471 41.59 16.56 6.83
CA ASN A 471 40.50 16.03 7.66
C ASN A 471 40.36 14.49 7.65
N VAL A 472 39.16 13.91 7.74
CA VAL A 472 38.89 12.48 7.92
C VAL A 472 39.18 11.69 6.64
N LEU A 473 38.67 12.14 5.49
CA LEU A 473 38.97 11.56 4.18
C LEU A 473 40.29 12.13 3.62
N ASN A 474 41.43 11.68 4.14
CA ASN A 474 42.76 12.21 3.81
C ASN A 474 43.72 11.20 3.17
N GLN A 475 43.25 9.99 2.88
CA GLN A 475 44.07 8.94 2.27
C GLN A 475 43.94 9.01 0.75
N THR A 476 44.99 9.50 0.08
CA THR A 476 45.11 9.46 -1.39
C THR A 476 45.51 8.04 -1.84
N THR A 477 45.17 7.68 -3.07
CA THR A 477 45.48 6.36 -3.63
C THR A 477 46.69 6.38 -4.55
N SER A 478 46.94 7.53 -5.17
CA SER A 478 48.20 7.88 -5.79
C SER A 478 48.54 9.34 -5.48
N GLY A 479 49.85 9.66 -5.51
CA GLY A 479 50.33 11.03 -5.32
C GLY A 479 49.84 11.75 -4.05
N ASP A 480 49.69 13.07 -4.16
CA ASP A 480 49.25 13.98 -3.09
C ASP A 480 47.91 14.69 -3.41
N ASN A 481 47.45 14.76 -4.66
CA ASN A 481 46.32 15.56 -5.15
C ASN A 481 45.15 14.67 -5.59
N VAL A 482 43.93 15.09 -5.24
CA VAL A 482 42.68 14.38 -5.58
C VAL A 482 41.57 15.38 -5.89
N TRP A 483 40.43 14.86 -6.34
CA TRP A 483 39.17 15.60 -6.26
C TRP A 483 38.40 15.13 -5.04
N LYS A 484 38.15 16.06 -4.10
CA LYS A 484 37.43 15.77 -2.86
C LYS A 484 36.43 16.88 -2.58
N THR A 485 35.32 16.53 -1.94
CA THR A 485 34.40 17.51 -1.41
C THR A 485 35.00 18.21 -0.19
N LYS A 486 35.10 19.55 -0.22
CA LYS A 486 35.68 20.36 0.85
C LYS A 486 37.04 19.84 1.36
N LEU A 487 38.14 20.25 0.72
CA LEU A 487 39.45 19.63 0.95
C LEU A 487 39.91 19.62 2.41
N SER A 488 39.52 20.61 3.21
CA SER A 488 40.06 20.79 4.57
C SER A 488 39.00 20.96 5.67
N GLU A 489 37.73 20.82 5.33
CA GLU A 489 36.60 21.05 6.22
C GLU A 489 35.49 20.03 5.98
N ASN A 490 34.67 19.75 7.00
CA ASN A 490 33.45 18.98 6.80
C ASN A 490 32.42 19.79 6.01
N ILE A 491 31.53 19.12 5.29
CA ILE A 491 30.41 19.70 4.54
C ILE A 491 29.38 20.39 5.46
N GLY A 492 29.39 20.11 6.76
CA GLY A 492 28.62 20.83 7.77
C GLY A 492 27.09 20.81 7.56
N PRO A 493 26.31 21.46 8.44
CA PRO A 493 24.87 21.59 8.28
C PRO A 493 24.53 22.51 7.09
N LEU A 494 23.75 21.99 6.14
CA LEU A 494 23.33 22.73 4.95
C LEU A 494 21.97 23.38 5.16
N ASN A 495 21.79 24.58 4.60
CA ASN A 495 20.49 25.27 4.61
C ASN A 495 19.55 24.78 3.50
N SER A 496 20.05 24.02 2.51
CA SER A 496 19.37 23.46 1.32
C SER A 496 20.01 22.15 0.92
N SER A 497 19.29 21.32 0.17
CA SER A 497 19.92 20.25 -0.60
C SER A 497 20.80 20.85 -1.70
N LEU A 498 22.00 20.30 -1.86
CA LEU A 498 23.00 20.75 -2.83
C LEU A 498 23.37 19.60 -3.75
N SER A 499 23.71 19.90 -5.00
CA SER A 499 24.39 18.96 -5.87
C SER A 499 25.42 19.63 -6.75
N SER A 500 26.53 18.93 -6.97
CA SER A 500 27.63 19.38 -7.81
C SER A 500 28.21 18.21 -8.59
N ALA A 501 28.69 18.47 -9.80
CA ALA A 501 29.31 17.44 -10.62
C ALA A 501 30.81 17.69 -10.84
N LEU A 502 31.58 16.61 -10.89
CA LEU A 502 32.94 16.58 -11.40
C LEU A 502 32.91 15.95 -12.81
N ILE A 503 33.27 16.71 -13.83
CA ILE A 503 33.17 16.32 -15.24
C ILE A 503 34.54 15.95 -15.79
N SER A 504 34.61 14.83 -16.54
CA SER A 504 35.81 14.33 -17.21
C SER A 504 36.10 15.03 -18.55
N PRO A 505 37.30 14.82 -19.13
CA PRO A 505 37.55 15.08 -20.54
C PRO A 505 36.60 14.34 -21.48
N ILE A 506 36.67 14.69 -22.77
CA ILE A 506 36.03 13.93 -23.84
C ILE A 506 36.92 12.72 -24.17
N PHE A 507 36.34 11.55 -24.36
CA PHE A 507 37.02 10.30 -24.72
C PHE A 507 36.50 9.78 -26.07
N ASP A 508 37.43 9.28 -26.88
CA ASP A 508 37.15 8.68 -28.19
C ASP A 508 37.02 7.15 -28.08
N PHE A 509 35.78 6.65 -28.11
CA PHE A 509 35.40 5.24 -28.13
C PHE A 509 35.15 4.72 -29.56
N SER A 510 35.64 5.38 -30.61
CA SER A 510 35.38 4.97 -32.00
C SER A 510 35.96 3.60 -32.37
N ASP A 511 36.91 3.06 -31.60
CA ASP A 511 37.42 1.69 -31.76
C ASP A 511 36.46 0.67 -31.13
N ASP A 512 35.62 0.06 -31.98
CA ASP A 512 34.65 -0.97 -31.63
C ASP A 512 35.27 -2.38 -31.52
N THR A 513 36.57 -2.52 -31.72
CA THR A 513 37.28 -3.81 -31.67
C THR A 513 37.81 -4.16 -30.27
N LYS A 514 37.52 -3.32 -29.27
CA LYS A 514 38.02 -3.42 -27.90
C LYS A 514 36.85 -3.37 -26.92
N ASN A 515 36.88 -4.25 -25.93
CA ASN A 515 36.11 -4.02 -24.71
C ASN A 515 36.78 -2.92 -23.89
N HIS A 516 35.99 -2.04 -23.29
CA HIS A 516 36.46 -0.94 -22.45
C HIS A 516 35.90 -1.05 -21.03
N GLU A 517 36.74 -0.80 -20.03
CA GLU A 517 36.38 -0.79 -18.61
C GLU A 517 36.79 0.54 -18.00
N LEU A 518 35.82 1.22 -17.37
CA LEU A 518 36.03 2.42 -16.57
C LEU A 518 36.34 2.00 -15.13
N SER A 519 37.36 2.61 -14.52
CA SER A 519 37.68 2.39 -13.11
C SER A 519 38.12 3.68 -12.43
N PHE A 520 37.82 3.79 -11.14
CA PHE A 520 38.34 4.85 -10.27
C PHE A 520 38.34 4.36 -8.84
N LYS A 521 39.16 5.00 -7.99
CA LYS A 521 39.12 4.76 -6.56
C LYS A 521 38.38 5.87 -5.85
N PHE A 522 37.62 5.51 -4.83
CA PHE A 522 36.89 6.47 -4.03
C PHE A 522 36.94 6.14 -2.55
N LEU A 523 36.70 7.18 -1.76
CA LEU A 523 36.48 7.12 -0.32
C LEU A 523 35.23 7.93 0.00
N MET A 524 34.36 7.39 0.84
CA MET A 524 33.14 8.06 1.27
C MET A 524 32.98 7.94 2.77
N GLU A 525 32.74 9.06 3.45
CA GLU A 525 32.53 9.05 4.89
C GLU A 525 31.09 8.62 5.19
N ASN A 526 30.82 7.32 5.27
CA ASN A 526 29.51 6.85 5.70
C ASN A 526 29.38 7.02 7.22
N ALA A 527 28.49 7.90 7.70
CA ALA A 527 28.30 8.15 9.12
C ALA A 527 27.80 6.87 9.86
N PHE A 528 28.68 6.21 10.64
CA PHE A 528 28.34 5.16 11.62
C PHE A 528 28.07 5.78 13.00
N THR A 529 27.28 5.27 13.96
CA THR A 529 26.39 4.10 14.17
C THR A 529 25.45 4.52 15.31
N GLU A 530 24.16 4.17 15.28
CA GLU A 530 23.43 3.98 16.54
C GLU A 530 23.86 2.65 17.17
N ALA A 531 23.78 2.54 18.50
CA ALA A 531 24.32 1.43 19.31
C ALA A 531 23.76 0.02 19.01
N ASN A 532 22.91 -0.13 18.00
CA ASN A 532 22.14 -1.35 17.69
C ASN A 532 22.52 -2.02 16.36
N GLY A 533 23.56 -1.57 15.65
CA GLY A 533 24.05 -2.25 14.44
C GLY A 533 23.11 -2.16 13.22
N LEU A 534 22.15 -1.23 13.22
CA LEU A 534 21.37 -0.87 12.04
C LEU A 534 22.06 0.31 11.34
N PHE A 535 22.44 0.12 10.08
CA PHE A 535 23.01 1.17 9.22
C PHE A 535 21.88 2.12 8.82
N SER A 536 21.90 3.37 9.30
CA SER A 536 21.01 4.40 8.76
C SER A 536 21.60 4.95 7.46
N SER A 537 20.77 5.06 6.44
CA SER A 537 21.04 5.64 5.12
C SER A 537 21.79 6.98 5.24
N GLY A 538 23.03 7.05 4.71
CA GLY A 538 23.88 8.24 4.79
C GLY A 538 23.37 9.39 3.90
N PRO A 539 23.35 10.66 4.34
CA PRO A 539 22.61 11.79 3.76
C PRO A 539 23.15 12.35 2.43
N PHE A 540 24.06 11.63 1.78
CA PHE A 540 24.69 11.98 0.51
C PHE A 540 24.95 10.74 -0.34
N GLY A 541 25.00 10.93 -1.65
CA GLY A 541 25.20 9.88 -2.63
C GLY A 541 26.12 10.31 -3.77
N LEU A 542 26.84 9.33 -4.33
CA LEU A 542 27.63 9.47 -5.55
C LEU A 542 26.98 8.69 -6.70
N GLN A 543 26.68 9.40 -7.80
CA GLN A 543 26.17 8.82 -9.04
C GLN A 543 27.13 9.12 -10.19
N VAL A 544 27.30 8.18 -11.11
CA VAL A 544 28.10 8.38 -12.33
C VAL A 544 27.17 8.48 -13.52
N GLN A 545 27.42 9.44 -14.39
CA GLN A 545 26.65 9.67 -15.61
C GLN A 545 27.59 9.79 -16.81
N PHE A 546 27.08 9.54 -18.01
CA PHE A 546 27.81 9.71 -19.26
C PHE A 546 27.03 10.57 -20.27
N SER A 547 27.74 11.10 -21.25
CA SER A 547 27.17 11.90 -22.35
C SER A 547 27.80 11.46 -23.67
N LEU A 548 26.99 11.39 -24.73
CA LEU A 548 27.42 11.08 -26.10
C LEU A 548 27.44 12.30 -27.03
N ASN A 549 27.07 13.48 -26.51
CA ASN A 549 26.85 14.71 -27.27
C ASN A 549 27.53 15.91 -26.60
N GLU A 550 28.75 15.71 -26.12
CA GLU A 550 29.57 16.79 -25.53
C GLU A 550 28.85 17.46 -24.34
N GLY A 551 28.14 16.69 -23.52
CA GLY A 551 27.43 17.19 -22.34
C GLY A 551 26.09 17.88 -22.61
N GLN A 552 25.57 17.86 -23.84
CA GLN A 552 24.23 18.39 -24.15
C GLN A 552 23.07 17.49 -23.69
N SER A 553 23.37 16.30 -23.19
CA SER A 553 22.47 15.46 -22.41
C SER A 553 23.30 14.47 -21.62
N TRP A 554 22.76 13.99 -20.50
CA TRP A 554 23.45 13.10 -19.58
C TRP A 554 22.55 11.91 -19.22
N GLU A 555 23.12 10.72 -19.26
CA GLU A 555 22.46 9.45 -18.93
C GLU A 555 23.16 8.82 -17.73
N ILE A 556 22.41 8.16 -16.85
CA ILE A 556 22.98 7.46 -15.70
C ILE A 556 23.81 6.26 -16.20
N LEU A 557 25.03 6.11 -15.67
CA LEU A 557 25.91 5.00 -16.00
C LEU A 557 25.58 3.78 -15.12
N GLY A 558 24.65 2.95 -15.60
CA GLY A 558 24.20 1.71 -14.95
C GLY A 558 22.88 1.84 -14.20
N GLU A 559 22.36 0.70 -13.75
CA GLU A 559 21.08 0.58 -13.01
C GLU A 559 21.30 -0.15 -11.67
N ALA A 560 20.30 -0.15 -10.79
CA ALA A 560 20.32 -0.99 -9.60
C ALA A 560 20.35 -2.47 -10.02
N ASN A 561 21.27 -3.27 -9.46
CA ASN A 561 21.52 -4.68 -9.80
C ASN A 561 22.14 -4.94 -11.18
N ASP A 562 22.75 -3.93 -11.79
CA ASP A 562 23.50 -4.11 -13.03
C ASP A 562 24.85 -4.83 -12.78
N GLN A 563 24.97 -6.07 -13.28
CA GLN A 563 26.16 -6.91 -13.11
C GLN A 563 27.37 -6.45 -13.95
N ARG A 564 27.26 -5.35 -14.70
CA ARG A 564 28.38 -4.76 -15.48
C ARG A 564 29.46 -4.14 -14.60
N GLY A 565 29.24 -3.97 -13.29
CA GLY A 565 30.16 -3.30 -12.37
C GLY A 565 30.62 -4.12 -11.16
N THR A 566 31.72 -3.70 -10.53
CA THR A 566 32.19 -4.20 -9.22
C THR A 566 32.38 -3.01 -8.29
N ASN A 567 31.89 -3.11 -7.05
CA ASN A 567 31.75 -1.95 -6.14
C ASN A 567 31.02 -0.77 -6.82
N TRP A 568 30.11 -1.10 -7.74
CA TRP A 568 29.20 -0.18 -8.38
C TRP A 568 27.89 -0.13 -7.59
N TYR A 569 26.86 0.58 -8.08
CA TYR A 569 25.57 0.74 -7.41
C TYR A 569 25.14 -0.48 -6.59
N ASN A 570 24.83 -0.27 -5.30
CA ASN A 570 24.70 -1.32 -4.27
C ASN A 570 23.99 -2.59 -4.75
N VAL A 571 24.69 -3.73 -4.66
CA VAL A 571 24.33 -5.05 -5.22
C VAL A 571 23.68 -5.98 -4.17
N GLU A 572 23.01 -5.45 -3.14
CA GLU A 572 22.34 -6.29 -2.13
C GLU A 572 20.85 -5.96 -1.99
N GLU A 573 19.99 -6.91 -2.38
CA GLU A 573 18.52 -6.87 -2.20
C GLU A 573 18.08 -6.79 -0.72
N SER A 574 18.98 -7.04 0.24
CA SER A 574 18.63 -7.24 1.67
C SER A 574 18.79 -6.02 2.58
N SER A 575 19.06 -4.82 2.06
CA SER A 575 19.03 -3.60 2.88
C SER A 575 17.97 -2.64 2.36
N PRO A 576 16.90 -2.34 3.13
CA PRO A 576 15.84 -1.47 2.66
C PRO A 576 16.42 -0.08 2.34
N SER A 577 16.30 0.33 1.09
CA SER A 577 16.65 1.65 0.61
C SER A 577 15.73 2.69 1.27
N VAL A 578 16.19 3.39 2.30
CA VAL A 578 15.48 4.52 2.94
C VAL A 578 15.81 5.84 2.22
N PHE A 579 15.86 5.83 0.89
CA PHE A 579 15.89 7.06 0.08
C PHE A 579 14.60 7.16 -0.73
N PRO A 580 14.04 8.38 -0.91
CA PRO A 580 12.90 8.57 -1.79
C PRO A 580 13.42 8.42 -3.22
N ILE A 581 13.31 7.22 -3.76
CA ILE A 581 13.58 6.96 -5.18
C ILE A 581 12.24 7.11 -5.88
N GLU A 582 12.06 8.21 -6.61
CA GLU A 582 11.39 8.08 -7.91
C GLU A 582 12.14 7.00 -8.68
N GLU A 583 11.43 5.94 -9.08
CA GLU A 583 11.93 4.73 -9.74
C GLU A 583 13.29 4.91 -10.47
N ASN A 584 14.33 4.18 -10.03
CA ASN A 584 15.61 3.88 -10.74
C ASN A 584 16.94 4.64 -10.44
N ALA A 585 17.12 5.33 -9.31
CA ALA A 585 18.43 5.94 -8.99
C ALA A 585 19.35 5.01 -8.15
N GLY A 586 20.32 4.33 -8.80
CA GLY A 586 21.42 3.63 -8.12
C GLY A 586 22.48 4.62 -7.57
N TRP A 587 23.04 4.34 -6.40
CA TRP A 587 24.11 5.12 -5.75
C TRP A 587 25.27 4.23 -5.32
N ILE A 588 26.51 4.70 -5.49
CA ILE A 588 27.72 3.97 -5.08
C ILE A 588 27.92 4.18 -3.56
N GLN A 589 28.06 3.10 -2.78
CA GLN A 589 28.40 3.18 -1.35
C GLN A 589 29.62 2.33 -1.01
N GLN A 590 30.33 2.73 0.05
CA GLN A 590 31.48 2.02 0.60
C GLN A 590 31.09 1.20 1.84
N THR A 591 31.39 -0.09 1.84
CA THR A 591 31.28 -0.96 3.03
C THR A 591 32.46 -0.69 3.98
N ILE A 592 32.20 -0.35 5.25
CA ILE A 592 33.25 -0.08 6.25
C ILE A 592 33.35 -1.26 7.23
N GLU A 593 34.55 -1.77 7.42
CA GLU A 593 34.87 -2.76 8.45
C GLU A 593 35.38 -2.03 9.71
N VAL A 594 34.66 -2.13 10.83
CA VAL A 594 35.07 -1.50 12.10
C VAL A 594 35.95 -2.48 12.89
N ILE A 595 37.24 -2.16 13.03
CA ILE A 595 38.19 -2.94 13.84
C ILE A 595 38.64 -2.09 15.04
N ASP A 596 38.46 -2.59 16.26
CA ASP A 596 38.99 -2.01 17.50
C ASP A 596 38.66 -0.53 17.80
N GLY A 597 37.53 -0.02 17.29
CA GLY A 597 37.05 1.33 17.60
C GLY A 597 37.83 2.46 16.92
N ASP A 598 38.67 2.15 15.93
CA ASP A 598 39.33 3.10 15.05
C ASP A 598 38.81 2.89 13.61
N THR A 599 37.99 3.80 13.12
CA THR A 599 37.44 3.73 11.76
C THR A 599 38.53 4.05 10.75
N THR A 600 39.12 3.03 10.14
CA THR A 600 40.08 3.20 9.05
C THR A 600 39.33 3.16 7.72
N PHE A 601 39.26 4.30 7.02
CA PHE A 601 38.71 4.36 5.67
C PHE A 601 39.72 3.79 4.67
N ILE A 602 39.35 2.75 3.93
CA ILE A 602 40.23 2.10 2.94
C ILE A 602 39.72 2.42 1.54
N PRO A 603 40.51 3.05 0.66
CA PRO A 603 40.07 3.36 -0.69
C PRO A 603 39.51 2.15 -1.42
N THR A 604 38.30 2.29 -1.95
CA THR A 604 37.58 1.23 -2.67
C THR A 604 37.68 1.49 -4.16
N GLU A 605 38.02 0.47 -4.93
CA GLU A 605 38.09 0.55 -6.38
C GLU A 605 36.73 0.19 -6.99
N ALA A 606 36.13 1.14 -7.70
CA ALA A 606 34.93 0.95 -8.49
C ALA A 606 35.33 0.61 -9.94
N ARG A 607 34.70 -0.40 -10.54
CA ARG A 607 34.92 -0.82 -11.94
C ARG A 607 33.59 -0.97 -12.65
N TYR A 608 33.53 -0.57 -13.93
CA TYR A 608 32.31 -0.68 -14.74
C TYR A 608 32.62 -0.93 -16.22
N ASN A 609 31.92 -1.91 -16.83
CA ASN A 609 32.06 -2.18 -18.26
C ASN A 609 31.34 -1.11 -19.08
N VAL A 610 32.12 -0.35 -19.86
CA VAL A 610 31.65 0.74 -20.73
C VAL A 610 31.76 0.40 -22.22
N SER A 611 31.90 -0.88 -22.55
CA SER A 611 32.06 -1.34 -23.95
C SER A 611 30.84 -1.05 -24.83
N PHE A 612 29.67 -0.82 -24.23
CA PHE A 612 28.46 -0.41 -24.95
C PHE A 612 28.57 1.01 -25.54
N LEU A 613 29.56 1.81 -25.11
CA LEU A 613 29.85 3.14 -25.65
C LEU A 613 30.70 3.08 -26.93
N SER A 614 31.18 1.90 -27.33
CA SER A 614 31.95 1.70 -28.55
C SER A 614 31.22 2.23 -29.79
N GLY A 615 31.97 2.89 -30.67
CA GLY A 615 31.47 3.57 -31.86
C GLY A 615 31.18 5.07 -31.69
N ASN A 616 31.33 5.62 -30.48
CA ASN A 616 31.13 7.05 -30.20
C ASN A 616 32.47 7.78 -30.04
N ASP A 617 32.65 8.94 -30.66
CA ASP A 617 33.90 9.73 -30.63
C ASP A 617 33.88 10.90 -29.63
N LYS A 618 32.76 11.07 -28.91
CA LYS A 618 32.45 12.22 -28.05
C LYS A 618 31.85 11.82 -26.70
N VAL A 619 32.54 10.96 -25.97
CA VAL A 619 32.06 10.43 -24.68
C VAL A 619 32.63 11.21 -23.51
N ASN A 620 31.79 11.76 -22.63
CA ASN A 620 32.22 12.33 -21.34
C ASN A 620 31.54 11.60 -20.20
N PHE A 621 32.20 11.57 -19.05
CA PHE A 621 31.64 11.09 -17.79
C PHE A 621 31.51 12.26 -16.81
N ARG A 622 30.57 12.16 -15.87
CA ARG A 622 30.52 13.04 -14.71
C ARG A 622 30.14 12.29 -13.44
N PHE A 623 30.73 12.72 -12.33
CA PHE A 623 30.44 12.26 -10.99
C PHE A 623 29.53 13.27 -10.30
N VAL A 624 28.28 12.91 -10.11
CA VAL A 624 27.26 13.73 -9.45
C VAL A 624 27.27 13.40 -7.97
N PHE A 625 27.63 14.38 -7.14
CA PHE A 625 27.53 14.29 -5.69
C PHE A 625 26.34 15.12 -5.21
N PHE A 626 25.46 14.47 -4.45
CA PHE A 626 24.25 15.07 -3.88
C PHE A 626 24.31 15.03 -2.35
N VAL A 627 23.87 16.10 -1.69
CA VAL A 627 23.74 16.19 -0.23
C VAL A 627 22.36 16.75 0.13
N ALA A 628 21.62 16.07 1.00
CA ALA A 628 20.28 16.47 1.42
C ALA A 628 20.28 17.52 2.56
N GLN A 629 19.26 18.39 2.59
CA GLN A 629 19.08 19.43 3.62
C GLN A 629 18.79 18.89 5.04
N ASP A 630 17.99 17.82 5.16
CA ASP A 630 17.40 17.37 6.44
C ASP A 630 18.43 16.85 7.47
N TYR A 631 19.69 16.83 7.06
CA TYR A 631 20.89 16.54 7.84
C TYR A 631 21.05 17.36 9.14
N VAL A 632 20.50 18.59 9.21
CA VAL A 632 20.73 19.50 10.35
C VAL A 632 20.11 19.00 11.67
N ALA A 633 19.14 18.09 11.64
CA ALA A 633 18.44 17.64 12.85
C ALA A 633 19.30 16.78 13.80
N ALA A 634 20.42 16.22 13.34
CA ALA A 634 21.12 15.16 14.08
C ALA A 634 22.60 15.45 14.42
N GLY A 635 23.12 16.65 14.12
CA GLY A 635 24.43 17.10 14.60
C GLY A 635 25.64 16.36 14.01
N TYR A 636 25.48 15.80 12.82
CA TYR A 636 26.54 15.10 12.10
C TYR A 636 27.47 16.09 11.36
N GLU A 637 28.74 15.74 11.23
CA GLU A 637 29.78 16.46 10.48
C GLU A 637 30.48 15.42 9.60
N ALA A 638 30.50 15.59 8.27
CA ALA A 638 31.09 14.64 7.33
C ALA A 638 31.87 15.36 6.20
N ASP A 639 32.95 14.75 5.74
CA ASP A 639 33.84 15.19 4.65
C ASP A 639 33.31 14.85 3.25
N GLY A 640 32.23 14.07 3.14
CA GLY A 640 31.59 13.68 1.88
C GLY A 640 32.32 12.57 1.12
N VAL A 641 32.86 12.89 -0.06
CA VAL A 641 33.49 11.94 -0.99
C VAL A 641 34.82 12.45 -1.54
N LEU A 642 35.74 11.51 -1.76
CA LEU A 642 37.02 11.70 -2.45
C LEU A 642 37.09 10.72 -3.62
N ILE A 643 37.57 11.19 -4.79
CA ILE A 643 37.82 10.41 -6.00
C ILE A 643 39.27 10.57 -6.43
N ASP A 644 39.89 9.47 -6.82
CA ASP A 644 41.28 9.36 -7.27
C ASP A 644 41.44 8.22 -8.31
N ASP A 645 42.57 8.15 -9.00
CA ASP A 645 42.94 7.07 -9.93
C ASP A 645 41.91 6.74 -11.04
N PHE A 646 41.46 7.73 -11.82
CA PHE A 646 40.50 7.52 -12.92
C PHE A 646 41.15 6.92 -14.18
N GLU A 647 40.66 5.76 -14.63
CA GLU A 647 41.15 5.07 -15.83
C GLU A 647 40.02 4.57 -16.75
N ILE A 648 40.33 4.44 -18.03
CA ILE A 648 39.55 3.68 -19.02
C ILE A 648 40.51 2.73 -19.73
N THR A 649 40.37 1.44 -19.46
CA THR A 649 41.27 0.37 -19.91
C THR A 649 40.57 -0.62 -20.84
N THR A 650 41.29 -1.60 -21.40
CA THR A 650 40.72 -2.66 -22.25
C THR A 650 40.86 -4.05 -21.62
N SER A 651 39.83 -4.92 -21.69
CA SER A 651 39.80 -6.21 -20.96
C SER A 651 39.37 -7.44 -21.80
N SER A 652 39.89 -8.63 -21.47
CA SER A 652 39.52 -9.92 -22.09
C SER A 652 38.34 -10.61 -21.38
N PRO A 653 37.53 -11.45 -22.06
CA PRO A 653 36.36 -12.09 -21.45
C PRO A 653 36.76 -13.16 -20.42
N THR A 654 35.96 -13.32 -19.35
CA THR A 654 36.12 -14.36 -18.30
C THR A 654 34.76 -15.03 -18.01
N ALA A 655 34.63 -16.34 -18.24
CA ALA A 655 33.40 -17.10 -18.09
C ALA A 655 33.18 -17.55 -16.63
N ASP A 656 32.00 -17.30 -16.07
CA ASP A 656 31.51 -17.91 -14.83
C ASP A 656 29.97 -17.84 -14.72
N PHE A 657 29.36 -18.71 -13.90
CA PHE A 657 27.90 -18.79 -13.72
C PHE A 657 27.48 -19.50 -12.41
N VAL A 658 26.21 -19.37 -12.03
CA VAL A 658 25.53 -20.13 -10.94
C VAL A 658 24.23 -20.75 -11.44
N SER A 659 23.60 -21.62 -10.63
CA SER A 659 22.32 -22.27 -10.96
C SER A 659 21.39 -22.26 -9.76
N SER A 660 20.07 -22.23 -10.01
CA SER A 660 19.04 -22.34 -8.97
C SER A 660 18.98 -23.72 -8.32
N SER A 661 19.61 -24.74 -8.90
CA SER A 661 19.74 -26.07 -8.31
C SER A 661 21.23 -26.43 -8.20
N GLU A 662 21.73 -26.52 -6.96
CA GLU A 662 23.01 -27.17 -6.66
C GLU A 662 22.80 -28.57 -6.04
N GLY A 663 21.59 -29.14 -6.18
CA GLY A 663 21.15 -30.32 -5.41
C GLY A 663 20.12 -31.22 -6.12
N LEU A 664 19.12 -31.67 -5.36
CA LEU A 664 18.10 -32.63 -5.81
C LEU A 664 17.13 -31.98 -6.79
N THR A 665 16.98 -32.59 -7.96
CA THR A 665 16.00 -32.19 -8.99
C THR A 665 15.32 -33.45 -9.52
N TYR A 666 14.06 -33.33 -9.95
CA TYR A 666 13.31 -34.43 -10.56
C TYR A 666 13.03 -34.17 -12.04
N PRO A 667 12.79 -35.22 -12.85
CA PRO A 667 12.42 -35.08 -14.24
C PRO A 667 11.21 -34.15 -14.44
N GLY A 668 11.39 -33.12 -15.26
CA GLY A 668 10.37 -32.11 -15.56
C GLY A 668 10.45 -30.84 -14.73
N ASP A 669 11.33 -30.76 -13.73
CA ASP A 669 11.57 -29.54 -12.97
C ASP A 669 12.39 -28.53 -13.80
N GLU A 670 12.10 -27.24 -13.63
CA GLU A 670 12.80 -26.15 -14.31
C GLU A 670 14.01 -25.68 -13.49
N VAL A 671 15.20 -25.70 -14.12
CA VAL A 671 16.45 -25.23 -13.54
C VAL A 671 16.85 -23.92 -14.21
N ASN A 672 17.03 -22.87 -13.40
CA ASN A 672 17.49 -21.57 -13.88
C ASN A 672 19.02 -21.46 -13.78
N PHE A 673 19.62 -20.79 -14.74
CA PHE A 673 21.05 -20.49 -14.77
C PHE A 673 21.27 -18.99 -14.85
N GLU A 674 22.20 -18.50 -14.02
CA GLU A 674 22.55 -17.09 -13.95
C GLU A 674 24.02 -16.89 -14.34
N TYR A 675 24.27 -16.03 -15.32
CA TYR A 675 25.64 -15.67 -15.70
C TYR A 675 26.25 -14.76 -14.62
N ILE A 676 27.54 -14.95 -14.30
CA ILE A 676 28.34 -14.01 -13.50
C ILE A 676 29.69 -13.73 -14.21
N SER A 677 29.66 -13.86 -15.53
CA SER A 677 30.80 -13.74 -16.44
C SER A 677 31.17 -12.27 -16.69
N LYS A 678 32.44 -12.00 -17.04
CA LYS A 678 32.93 -10.65 -17.38
C LYS A 678 33.24 -10.53 -18.88
N GLY A 679 32.87 -9.39 -19.47
CA GLY A 679 33.33 -9.00 -20.81
C GLY A 679 32.75 -9.82 -21.98
N ALA A 680 31.62 -10.50 -21.79
CA ALA A 680 30.93 -11.26 -22.83
C ALA A 680 30.12 -10.35 -23.76
N THR A 681 30.13 -10.66 -25.06
CA THR A 681 29.18 -10.11 -26.05
C THR A 681 28.28 -11.17 -26.67
N ALA A 682 28.54 -12.45 -26.40
CA ALA A 682 27.75 -13.59 -26.83
C ALA A 682 27.92 -14.77 -25.86
N PHE A 683 26.88 -15.59 -25.73
CA PHE A 683 26.77 -16.69 -24.79
C PHE A 683 26.44 -18.00 -25.54
N GLU A 684 27.04 -19.10 -25.10
CA GLU A 684 26.71 -20.45 -25.54
C GLU A 684 26.72 -21.39 -24.33
N TRP A 685 25.54 -21.83 -23.94
CA TRP A 685 25.31 -22.78 -22.87
C TRP A 685 25.22 -24.20 -23.41
N ASN A 686 25.76 -25.16 -22.66
CA ASN A 686 25.53 -26.58 -22.86
C ASN A 686 25.14 -27.20 -21.52
N PHE A 687 23.96 -27.80 -21.47
CA PHE A 687 23.37 -28.35 -20.24
C PHE A 687 23.80 -29.79 -19.97
N GLY A 688 24.68 -30.37 -20.78
CA GLY A 688 25.21 -31.73 -20.59
C GLY A 688 24.28 -32.85 -21.07
N ASP A 689 23.03 -32.56 -21.39
CA ASP A 689 22.02 -33.50 -21.92
C ASP A 689 21.91 -33.49 -23.46
N GLY A 690 22.74 -32.66 -24.12
CA GLY A 690 22.73 -32.44 -25.57
C GLY A 690 21.94 -31.21 -26.03
N ASN A 691 21.25 -30.51 -25.12
CA ASN A 691 20.61 -29.24 -25.38
C ASN A 691 21.54 -28.06 -25.09
N THR A 692 21.29 -26.94 -25.79
CA THR A 692 22.08 -25.70 -25.69
C THR A 692 21.20 -24.46 -25.67
N SER A 693 21.76 -23.33 -25.23
CA SER A 693 21.09 -22.02 -25.27
C SER A 693 22.07 -20.91 -25.62
N THR A 694 21.57 -19.81 -26.18
CA THR A 694 22.33 -18.57 -26.43
C THR A 694 21.80 -17.38 -25.64
N LEU A 695 20.84 -17.60 -24.74
CA LEU A 695 20.35 -16.58 -23.83
C LEU A 695 21.40 -16.32 -22.73
N GLU A 696 21.42 -15.10 -22.22
CA GLU A 696 22.31 -14.70 -21.13
C GLU A 696 22.00 -15.46 -19.83
N ASN A 697 20.72 -15.48 -19.42
CA ASN A 697 20.20 -16.23 -18.27
C ASN A 697 19.11 -17.23 -18.74
N PRO A 698 19.46 -18.46 -19.15
CA PRO A 698 18.49 -19.45 -19.61
C PRO A 698 17.84 -20.23 -18.46
N SER A 699 16.62 -20.72 -18.69
CA SER A 699 16.04 -21.84 -17.95
C SER A 699 16.10 -23.14 -18.78
N HIS A 700 16.19 -24.30 -18.12
CA HIS A 700 16.25 -25.60 -18.76
C HIS A 700 15.53 -26.69 -17.97
N ILE A 701 14.90 -27.63 -18.67
CA ILE A 701 14.16 -28.75 -18.08
C ILE A 701 14.86 -30.06 -18.46
N TYR A 702 15.29 -30.82 -17.45
CA TYR A 702 15.85 -32.15 -17.63
C TYR A 702 14.74 -33.21 -17.59
N THR A 703 14.73 -34.11 -18.57
CA THR A 703 13.63 -35.10 -18.74
C THR A 703 14.03 -36.53 -18.37
N GLU A 704 15.31 -36.80 -18.21
CA GLU A 704 15.85 -38.09 -17.80
C GLU A 704 16.63 -37.93 -16.49
N GLY A 705 16.63 -38.98 -15.67
CA GLY A 705 17.50 -39.03 -14.49
C GLY A 705 18.97 -39.12 -14.91
N GLY A 706 19.85 -38.46 -14.16
CA GLY A 706 21.27 -38.41 -14.51
C GLY A 706 22.03 -37.33 -13.76
N THR A 707 23.32 -37.21 -14.09
CA THR A 707 24.19 -36.14 -13.60
C THR A 707 24.78 -35.41 -14.79
N TYR A 708 24.64 -34.09 -14.81
CA TYR A 708 24.94 -33.26 -15.97
C TYR A 708 26.05 -32.25 -15.66
N ASP A 709 27.06 -32.23 -16.52
CA ASP A 709 28.09 -31.19 -16.55
C ASP A 709 27.53 -30.00 -17.34
N VAL A 710 27.48 -28.82 -16.71
CA VAL A 710 27.00 -27.60 -17.38
C VAL A 710 28.20 -26.77 -17.78
N SER A 711 28.19 -26.24 -19.00
CA SER A 711 29.23 -25.32 -19.47
C SER A 711 28.65 -24.04 -20.08
N LEU A 712 29.30 -22.93 -19.78
CA LEU A 712 29.06 -21.63 -20.39
C LEU A 712 30.33 -21.20 -21.15
N THR A 713 30.21 -21.04 -22.46
CA THR A 713 31.20 -20.39 -23.30
C THR A 713 30.76 -18.96 -23.58
N ILE A 714 31.62 -17.99 -23.27
CA ILE A 714 31.39 -16.60 -23.65
C ILE A 714 32.39 -16.15 -24.72
N THR A 715 31.93 -15.30 -25.62
CA THR A 715 32.74 -14.72 -26.70
C THR A 715 32.71 -13.20 -26.64
N SER A 716 33.86 -12.58 -26.90
CA SER A 716 34.01 -11.16 -27.15
C SER A 716 34.94 -10.90 -28.35
N PRO A 717 35.03 -9.65 -28.86
CA PRO A 717 36.03 -9.29 -29.88
C PRO A 717 37.48 -9.60 -29.48
N ASP A 718 37.78 -9.60 -28.18
CA ASP A 718 39.11 -9.86 -27.64
C ASP A 718 39.40 -11.36 -27.36
N GLY A 719 38.41 -12.25 -27.51
CA GLY A 719 38.62 -13.70 -27.39
C GLY A 719 37.40 -14.50 -26.93
N THR A 720 37.63 -15.72 -26.46
CA THR A 720 36.60 -16.60 -25.89
C THR A 720 37.09 -17.19 -24.59
N ASP A 721 36.20 -17.34 -23.62
CA ASP A 721 36.47 -18.10 -22.39
C ASP A 721 35.36 -19.12 -22.13
N THR A 722 35.64 -20.19 -21.38
CA THR A 722 34.67 -21.26 -21.10
C THR A 722 34.78 -21.74 -19.67
N LYS A 723 33.65 -21.72 -18.96
CA LYS A 723 33.47 -22.31 -17.64
C LYS A 723 32.73 -23.63 -17.76
N ILE A 724 33.24 -24.66 -17.09
CA ILE A 724 32.57 -25.96 -16.94
C ILE A 724 32.42 -26.22 -15.44
N LYS A 725 31.19 -26.50 -14.99
CA LYS A 725 30.91 -27.02 -13.65
C LYS A 725 30.49 -28.48 -13.79
N GLU A 726 31.39 -29.39 -13.40
CA GLU A 726 31.16 -30.83 -13.46
C GLU A 726 30.11 -31.26 -12.44
N LYS A 727 29.21 -32.15 -12.85
CA LYS A 727 28.16 -32.75 -12.01
C LYS A 727 27.29 -31.72 -11.28
N LEU A 728 27.08 -30.58 -11.91
CA LEU A 728 26.37 -29.47 -11.29
C LEU A 728 24.90 -29.83 -11.03
N ILE A 729 24.23 -30.43 -12.02
CA ILE A 729 22.81 -30.79 -11.90
C ILE A 729 22.68 -32.29 -11.73
N LYS A 730 21.91 -32.70 -10.71
CA LYS A 730 21.60 -34.09 -10.44
C LYS A 730 20.09 -34.33 -10.44
N VAL A 731 19.65 -35.11 -11.42
CA VAL A 731 18.25 -35.44 -11.63
C VAL A 731 18.00 -36.87 -11.16
N VAL A 732 17.15 -37.04 -10.16
CA VAL A 732 16.79 -38.35 -9.60
C VAL A 732 15.59 -38.92 -10.37
N PRO A 733 15.65 -40.16 -10.90
CA PRO A 733 14.61 -40.68 -11.78
C PRO A 733 13.27 -40.96 -11.06
N SER A 734 12.20 -41.10 -11.85
CA SER A 734 10.92 -41.63 -11.37
C SER A 734 10.84 -43.15 -11.60
N ARG A 735 10.37 -43.92 -10.61
CA ARG A 735 10.23 -45.38 -10.63
C ARG A 735 8.80 -45.81 -10.26
N GLN A 736 8.41 -46.99 -10.73
CA GLN A 736 7.10 -47.58 -10.42
C GLN A 736 7.17 -48.42 -9.14
N ILE A 737 6.02 -48.67 -8.53
CA ILE A 737 5.85 -49.59 -7.40
C ILE A 737 5.26 -50.91 -7.92
N PRO A 738 5.74 -52.10 -7.50
CA PRO A 738 6.79 -52.32 -6.50
C PRO A 738 8.19 -51.99 -7.03
N TYR A 739 9.04 -51.46 -6.14
CA TYR A 739 10.46 -51.26 -6.35
C TYR A 739 11.23 -52.32 -5.57
N THR A 740 11.90 -53.22 -6.29
CA THR A 740 12.55 -54.40 -5.73
C THR A 740 14.08 -54.30 -5.77
N LEU A 741 14.76 -55.27 -5.17
CA LEU A 741 16.21 -55.41 -5.28
C LEU A 741 16.71 -55.45 -6.74
N GLU A 742 15.96 -56.05 -7.65
CA GLU A 742 16.33 -56.15 -9.07
C GLU A 742 16.16 -54.81 -9.82
N ASP A 743 15.32 -53.92 -9.30
CA ASP A 743 15.04 -52.60 -9.90
C ASP A 743 16.06 -51.52 -9.52
N GLY A 744 17.00 -51.85 -8.64
CA GLY A 744 18.06 -50.94 -8.16
C GLY A 744 18.17 -50.88 -6.64
N GLY A 745 17.25 -51.52 -5.90
CA GLY A 745 17.23 -51.52 -4.43
C GLY A 745 18.45 -52.16 -3.76
N ASN A 746 19.14 -53.08 -4.45
CA ASN A 746 20.38 -53.71 -3.97
C ASN A 746 21.65 -52.91 -4.26
N LEU A 747 21.54 -51.75 -4.93
CA LEU A 747 22.66 -50.84 -5.19
C LEU A 747 23.80 -51.38 -6.09
N GLU A 748 23.63 -52.52 -6.76
CA GLU A 748 24.69 -53.18 -7.55
C GLU A 748 24.72 -52.82 -9.05
N GLY A 749 23.65 -52.19 -9.55
CA GLY A 749 23.50 -51.89 -10.97
C GLY A 749 23.00 -50.47 -11.21
N GLU A 750 21.71 -50.25 -10.98
CA GLU A 750 20.99 -48.98 -11.15
C GLU A 750 21.27 -47.99 -9.99
N ASN A 751 22.52 -47.87 -9.55
CA ASN A 751 22.89 -47.01 -8.41
C ASN A 751 22.74 -45.49 -8.68
N GLN A 752 22.38 -45.11 -9.91
CA GLN A 752 22.09 -43.73 -10.29
C GLN A 752 20.68 -43.27 -9.87
N ASP A 753 19.86 -44.20 -9.40
CA ASP A 753 18.52 -43.95 -8.87
C ASP A 753 18.54 -43.11 -7.60
N PHE A 754 19.65 -43.10 -6.88
CA PHE A 754 19.76 -42.43 -5.60
C PHE A 754 20.65 -41.20 -5.66
N SER A 755 20.32 -40.22 -4.83
CA SER A 755 21.19 -39.05 -4.62
C SER A 755 21.76 -38.97 -3.23
N ILE A 756 22.99 -38.46 -3.12
CA ILE A 756 23.66 -38.20 -1.86
C ILE A 756 23.91 -36.70 -1.76
N LEU A 757 23.64 -36.12 -0.60
CA LEU A 757 24.05 -34.78 -0.23
C LEU A 757 24.79 -34.85 1.10
N ASN A 758 26.07 -34.49 1.11
CA ASN A 758 26.91 -34.49 2.30
C ASN A 758 27.15 -33.03 2.73
N ILE A 759 26.60 -32.64 3.88
CA ILE A 759 26.64 -31.25 4.37
C ILE A 759 27.88 -31.04 5.25
N SER A 760 28.07 -31.89 6.25
CA SER A 760 29.18 -31.83 7.20
C SER A 760 29.58 -33.23 7.67
N GLY A 761 30.78 -33.35 8.25
CA GLY A 761 31.29 -34.58 8.87
C GLY A 761 31.36 -35.80 7.92
N SER A 762 30.99 -36.96 8.44
CA SER A 762 30.97 -38.27 7.77
C SER A 762 29.81 -38.43 6.80
N GLY A 763 29.98 -37.91 5.58
CA GLY A 763 29.02 -38.10 4.50
C GLY A 763 28.81 -39.56 4.06
N PHE A 764 27.73 -39.79 3.30
CA PHE A 764 27.49 -41.06 2.63
C PHE A 764 28.44 -41.27 1.44
N SER A 765 28.81 -42.52 1.23
CA SER A 765 29.55 -43.01 0.08
C SER A 765 28.99 -44.38 -0.33
N LEU A 766 29.03 -44.70 -1.62
CA LEU A 766 28.59 -46.00 -2.11
C LEU A 766 29.76 -47.00 -2.11
N GLY A 767 29.58 -48.15 -1.45
CA GLY A 767 30.52 -49.28 -1.42
C GLY A 767 30.50 -50.05 -0.10
N SER A 768 31.26 -51.14 -0.01
CA SER A 768 31.41 -51.90 1.23
C SER A 768 32.32 -51.17 2.24
N SER A 769 31.82 -50.94 3.46
CA SER A 769 32.66 -50.41 4.56
C SER A 769 33.50 -51.49 5.22
N SER A 770 34.72 -51.13 5.65
CA SER A 770 35.57 -52.00 6.48
C SER A 770 35.55 -51.66 7.98
N ILE A 771 34.74 -50.69 8.39
CA ILE A 771 34.69 -50.19 9.78
C ILE A 771 33.81 -51.10 10.64
N GLU A 772 34.35 -51.65 11.73
CA GLU A 772 33.60 -52.46 12.70
C GLU A 772 32.41 -51.65 13.27
N GLY A 773 31.22 -52.25 13.41
CA GLY A 773 29.96 -51.58 13.76
C GLY A 773 29.01 -51.34 12.58
N LYS A 774 29.56 -51.24 11.36
CA LYS A 774 28.80 -51.04 10.11
C LYS A 774 29.46 -51.70 8.88
N ALA A 775 30.31 -52.70 9.13
CA ALA A 775 31.11 -53.33 8.08
C ALA A 775 30.26 -54.20 7.14
N GLY A 776 30.68 -54.27 5.88
CA GLY A 776 30.12 -55.15 4.86
C GLY A 776 28.93 -54.55 4.10
N THR A 777 28.15 -55.44 3.49
CA THR A 777 26.92 -55.17 2.75
C THR A 777 25.90 -56.25 3.09
N ALA A 778 24.61 -55.95 2.98
CA ALA A 778 23.55 -56.90 3.29
C ALA A 778 23.32 -57.85 2.11
N SER A 779 23.49 -57.35 0.89
CA SER A 779 23.64 -58.13 -0.33
C SER A 779 24.76 -57.57 -1.22
N GLY A 780 25.10 -58.28 -2.30
CA GLY A 780 26.04 -57.77 -3.31
C GLY A 780 27.43 -57.32 -2.80
N GLU A 781 27.93 -56.23 -3.37
CA GLU A 781 29.24 -55.60 -3.12
C GLU A 781 29.13 -54.13 -2.62
N ASN A 782 27.96 -53.49 -2.74
CA ASN A 782 27.75 -52.07 -2.47
C ASN A 782 26.63 -51.82 -1.45
N ALA A 783 26.87 -50.89 -0.53
CA ALA A 783 25.88 -50.31 0.38
C ALA A 783 26.12 -48.79 0.46
N PHE A 784 25.13 -48.02 0.87
CA PHE A 784 25.37 -46.64 1.28
C PHE A 784 25.93 -46.62 2.69
N VAL A 785 27.17 -46.16 2.84
CA VAL A 785 27.89 -46.16 4.11
C VAL A 785 28.34 -44.76 4.49
N THR A 786 28.18 -44.40 5.77
CA THR A 786 28.76 -43.17 6.33
C THR A 786 30.26 -43.42 6.50
N ALA A 787 31.12 -42.80 5.67
CA ALA A 787 32.56 -43.06 5.56
C ALA A 787 32.98 -44.52 5.24
N ILE A 788 33.65 -44.76 4.11
CA ILE A 788 34.06 -46.13 3.69
C ILE A 788 35.09 -46.76 4.66
N ASN A 789 35.98 -45.96 5.25
CA ASN A 789 37.05 -46.39 6.16
C ASN A 789 37.30 -45.37 7.28
N ASP A 790 38.02 -45.79 8.33
CA ASP A 790 38.27 -45.00 9.55
C ASP A 790 38.91 -43.61 9.29
N GLU A 791 39.66 -43.44 8.18
CA GLU A 791 40.31 -42.15 7.87
C GLU A 791 39.30 -41.09 7.39
N LEU A 792 38.13 -41.51 6.90
CA LEU A 792 37.08 -40.65 6.38
C LEU A 792 35.99 -40.35 7.42
N TYR A 793 36.10 -40.91 8.63
CA TYR A 793 35.14 -40.69 9.69
C TYR A 793 35.46 -39.40 10.46
N VAL A 794 34.49 -38.51 10.53
CA VAL A 794 34.50 -37.21 11.22
C VAL A 794 33.16 -37.02 11.93
N ASP A 795 33.19 -36.54 13.17
CA ASP A 795 31.98 -36.20 13.96
C ASP A 795 31.25 -34.97 13.39
N ASP A 796 30.15 -34.53 14.02
CA ASP A 796 29.31 -33.40 13.56
C ASP A 796 28.81 -33.57 12.11
N SER A 797 28.27 -34.77 11.85
CA SER A 797 27.89 -35.21 10.52
C SER A 797 26.46 -34.85 10.20
N GLU A 798 26.22 -34.32 9.01
CA GLU A 798 24.89 -34.21 8.41
C GLU A 798 24.95 -34.67 6.96
N ALA A 799 24.14 -35.67 6.62
CA ALA A 799 24.09 -36.21 5.27
C ALA A 799 22.74 -36.82 4.92
N TYR A 800 22.44 -36.86 3.63
CA TYR A 800 21.18 -37.33 3.08
C TYR A 800 21.41 -38.36 1.98
N VAL A 801 20.59 -39.42 1.97
CA VAL A 801 20.36 -40.28 0.79
C VAL A 801 18.93 -40.09 0.32
N TYR A 802 18.75 -39.58 -0.88
CA TYR A 802 17.46 -39.42 -1.55
C TYR A 802 17.16 -40.63 -2.44
N THR A 803 15.95 -41.16 -2.36
CA THR A 803 15.45 -42.22 -3.25
C THR A 803 14.94 -41.64 -4.57
N PRO A 804 14.68 -42.49 -5.58
CA PRO A 804 13.78 -42.17 -6.67
C PRO A 804 12.45 -41.57 -6.21
N GLU A 805 11.78 -40.89 -7.13
CA GLU A 805 10.37 -40.55 -7.00
C GLU A 805 9.52 -41.76 -7.39
N PHE A 806 8.58 -42.17 -6.53
CA PHE A 806 7.74 -43.33 -6.72
C PHE A 806 6.27 -42.95 -6.98
N GLU A 807 5.60 -43.70 -7.86
CA GLU A 807 4.18 -43.47 -8.18
C GLU A 807 3.24 -44.18 -7.19
N PHE A 808 2.74 -43.45 -6.20
CA PHE A 808 1.67 -43.82 -5.26
C PHE A 808 0.27 -43.47 -5.83
N THR A 809 -0.03 -43.83 -7.07
CA THR A 809 -1.30 -43.42 -7.71
C THR A 809 -2.53 -44.19 -7.24
N GLY A 810 -2.38 -45.39 -6.66
CA GLY A 810 -3.52 -46.18 -6.17
C GLY A 810 -3.57 -46.33 -4.64
N ILE A 811 -4.69 -46.83 -4.14
CA ILE A 811 -4.97 -47.04 -2.72
C ILE A 811 -4.79 -48.52 -2.39
N GLY A 812 -4.08 -48.81 -1.31
CA GLY A 812 -3.92 -50.16 -0.79
C GLY A 812 -2.71 -50.25 0.14
N ASN A 813 -2.24 -51.47 0.40
CA ASN A 813 -1.16 -51.68 1.35
C ASN A 813 0.21 -51.42 0.69
N TYR A 814 0.94 -50.44 1.20
CA TYR A 814 2.31 -50.12 0.81
C TYR A 814 3.24 -50.31 2.00
N GLU A 815 4.42 -50.90 1.77
CA GLU A 815 5.45 -51.07 2.81
C GLU A 815 6.80 -50.61 2.25
N PHE A 816 7.43 -49.67 2.94
CA PHE A 816 8.80 -49.25 2.67
C PHE A 816 9.75 -50.00 3.59
N SER A 817 10.83 -50.56 3.04
CA SER A 817 11.80 -51.34 3.82
C SER A 817 13.24 -51.15 3.35
N PHE A 818 14.19 -51.39 4.25
CA PHE A 818 15.62 -51.41 3.96
C PHE A 818 16.35 -52.27 4.99
N GLU A 819 17.59 -52.68 4.69
CA GLU A 819 18.47 -53.35 5.64
C GLU A 819 19.57 -52.39 6.10
N THR A 820 19.84 -52.35 7.40
CA THR A 820 20.83 -51.45 7.97
C THR A 820 21.68 -52.13 9.04
N ASN A 821 22.96 -51.76 9.10
CA ASN A 821 23.88 -52.11 10.16
C ASN A 821 24.51 -50.83 10.69
N TYR A 822 24.34 -50.55 11.98
CA TYR A 822 24.75 -49.28 12.55
C TYR A 822 25.23 -49.39 13.99
N GLN A 823 26.02 -48.39 14.39
CA GLN A 823 26.45 -48.15 15.75
C GLN A 823 26.60 -46.63 15.97
N PHE A 824 25.84 -46.11 16.92
CA PHE A 824 25.65 -44.70 17.26
C PHE A 824 25.62 -44.51 18.79
N GLU A 825 25.87 -43.28 19.24
CA GLU A 825 25.62 -42.88 20.62
C GLU A 825 24.11 -42.92 20.91
N ASP A 826 23.71 -43.69 21.92
CA ASP A 826 22.31 -43.86 22.32
C ASP A 826 21.62 -42.52 22.59
N ASN A 827 20.57 -42.20 21.82
CA ASN A 827 19.69 -41.03 21.94
C ASN A 827 20.29 -39.68 21.48
N TRP A 828 21.55 -39.63 21.06
CA TRP A 828 22.20 -38.40 20.59
C TRP A 828 22.43 -38.43 19.08
N ASP A 829 22.89 -39.57 18.58
CA ASP A 829 23.24 -39.78 17.18
C ASP A 829 22.30 -40.79 16.53
N GLY A 830 22.14 -40.69 15.21
CA GLY A 830 21.34 -41.65 14.48
C GLY A 830 20.88 -41.20 13.12
N PHE A 831 19.76 -41.75 12.69
CA PHE A 831 19.08 -41.33 11.48
C PHE A 831 17.56 -41.44 11.57
N ILE A 832 16.89 -40.72 10.67
CA ILE A 832 15.45 -40.81 10.43
C ILE A 832 15.16 -41.00 8.95
N VAL A 833 13.95 -41.44 8.64
CA VAL A 833 13.43 -41.46 7.27
C VAL A 833 12.39 -40.36 7.16
N GLU A 834 12.44 -39.63 6.06
CA GLU A 834 11.48 -38.58 5.71
C GLU A 834 10.91 -38.86 4.31
N TYR A 835 9.73 -38.30 4.02
CA TYR A 835 9.11 -38.35 2.70
C TYR A 835 8.66 -36.96 2.26
N THR A 836 8.43 -36.82 0.96
CA THR A 836 7.89 -35.61 0.33
C THR A 836 6.87 -36.00 -0.73
N ILE A 837 5.80 -35.20 -0.83
CA ILE A 837 4.78 -35.27 -1.89
C ILE A 837 4.84 -34.05 -2.84
N ASP A 838 5.77 -33.12 -2.57
CA ASP A 838 5.94 -31.83 -3.25
C ASP A 838 7.35 -31.70 -3.86
N ARG A 839 7.97 -32.83 -4.21
CA ARG A 839 9.28 -32.89 -4.85
C ARG A 839 10.40 -32.21 -4.06
N GLY A 840 10.30 -32.28 -2.73
CA GLY A 840 11.37 -31.90 -1.82
C GLY A 840 11.35 -30.43 -1.38
N GLU A 841 10.28 -29.69 -1.70
CA GLU A 841 10.02 -28.39 -1.08
C GLU A 841 9.81 -28.56 0.44
N ASN A 842 9.04 -29.57 0.85
CA ASN A 842 8.86 -29.94 2.26
C ASN A 842 9.14 -31.43 2.49
N TRP A 843 9.83 -31.71 3.59
CA TRP A 843 10.13 -33.07 4.03
C TRP A 843 9.45 -33.34 5.36
N VAL A 844 8.66 -34.41 5.40
CA VAL A 844 7.91 -34.84 6.58
C VAL A 844 8.54 -36.12 7.11
N LYS A 845 8.76 -36.19 8.42
CA LYS A 845 9.27 -37.39 9.06
C LYS A 845 8.30 -38.57 8.87
N LEU A 846 8.84 -39.72 8.50
CA LEU A 846 8.09 -40.95 8.36
C LEU A 846 7.92 -41.60 9.72
N ASN A 847 6.69 -41.61 10.23
CA ASN A 847 6.25 -42.01 11.58
C ASN A 847 6.73 -41.11 12.72
N ASP A 848 5.78 -40.72 13.57
CA ASP A 848 6.05 -39.87 14.75
C ASP A 848 6.03 -40.65 16.06
N GLU A 849 5.84 -41.97 16.00
CA GLU A 849 5.81 -42.84 17.18
C GLU A 849 7.01 -43.81 17.21
N GLN A 850 7.41 -44.20 18.42
CA GLN A 850 8.35 -45.29 18.63
C GLN A 850 7.60 -46.62 18.48
N GLU A 851 7.83 -47.32 17.37
CA GLU A 851 7.18 -48.59 17.05
C GLU A 851 8.15 -49.77 17.09
N GLU A 852 7.67 -50.93 17.56
CA GLU A 852 8.48 -52.15 17.65
C GLU A 852 8.90 -52.61 16.23
N GLY A 853 10.19 -52.46 15.89
CA GLY A 853 10.75 -52.87 14.60
C GLY A 853 11.07 -51.71 13.64
N TRP A 854 10.64 -50.48 13.95
CA TRP A 854 11.02 -49.25 13.23
C TRP A 854 11.94 -48.40 14.13
N TYR A 855 11.52 -47.23 14.61
CA TYR A 855 12.33 -46.41 15.53
C TYR A 855 12.52 -47.10 16.88
N ASN A 856 13.79 -47.27 17.28
CA ASN A 856 14.15 -48.02 18.48
C ASN A 856 14.46 -47.15 19.69
N GLN A 857 14.65 -45.83 19.53
CA GLN A 857 14.98 -44.89 20.60
C GLN A 857 14.21 -43.57 20.48
N ILE A 858 14.22 -42.79 21.56
CA ILE A 858 13.75 -41.39 21.60
C ILE A 858 14.95 -40.49 21.88
N SER A 859 15.10 -39.44 21.08
CA SER A 859 16.22 -38.51 21.18
C SER A 859 16.25 -37.73 22.50
N ASP A 860 17.46 -37.42 22.99
CA ASP A 860 17.64 -36.52 24.12
C ASP A 860 17.19 -35.09 23.75
N PRO A 861 16.57 -34.33 24.68
CA PRO A 861 16.21 -32.92 24.46
C PRO A 861 17.31 -32.02 23.92
N LEU A 862 18.58 -32.36 24.14
CA LEU A 862 19.74 -31.60 23.69
C LEU A 862 20.45 -32.22 22.49
N SER A 863 19.94 -33.31 21.93
CA SER A 863 20.49 -33.95 20.73
C SER A 863 20.30 -33.09 19.47
N VAL A 864 21.03 -33.43 18.41
CA VAL A 864 20.92 -32.80 17.08
C VAL A 864 19.56 -32.99 16.41
N PHE A 865 18.76 -33.96 16.87
CA PHE A 865 17.39 -34.19 16.39
C PHE A 865 16.35 -33.34 17.13
N GLY A 866 16.71 -32.70 18.25
CA GLY A 866 15.78 -32.00 19.12
C GLY A 866 15.07 -32.92 20.12
N SER A 867 14.07 -32.38 20.81
CA SER A 867 13.47 -33.04 21.97
C SER A 867 12.37 -34.04 21.62
N GLU A 868 12.47 -35.24 22.21
CA GLU A 868 11.46 -36.29 22.16
C GLU A 868 11.15 -36.80 20.73
N VAL A 869 12.16 -36.84 19.86
CA VAL A 869 12.01 -37.32 18.47
C VAL A 869 12.35 -38.81 18.40
N PRO A 870 11.44 -39.69 17.90
CA PRO A 870 11.80 -41.08 17.63
C PRO A 870 12.88 -41.21 16.55
N ILE A 871 13.94 -41.97 16.81
CA ILE A 871 15.09 -42.11 15.91
C ILE A 871 15.60 -43.55 15.86
N PHE A 872 16.36 -43.89 14.81
CA PHE A 872 17.23 -45.07 14.81
C PHE A 872 18.56 -44.69 15.45
N SER A 873 18.83 -45.23 16.65
CA SER A 873 20.03 -44.93 17.43
C SER A 873 20.53 -46.17 18.19
N GLY A 874 21.70 -46.10 18.82
CA GLY A 874 22.35 -47.26 19.45
C GLY A 874 23.02 -48.17 18.42
N ASN A 875 22.87 -49.51 18.53
CA ASN A 875 23.56 -50.44 17.63
C ASN A 875 22.73 -51.67 17.24
N THR A 876 23.06 -52.28 16.10
CA THR A 876 22.49 -53.54 15.58
C THR A 876 23.39 -54.76 15.84
N ALA A 877 24.25 -54.69 16.87
CA ALA A 877 25.17 -55.75 17.25
C ALA A 877 26.08 -56.28 16.11
N ASN A 878 26.45 -55.42 15.15
CA ASN A 878 27.24 -55.74 13.95
C ASN A 878 26.55 -56.66 12.93
N GLU A 879 25.23 -56.83 12.99
CA GLU A 879 24.46 -57.56 11.99
C GLU A 879 23.53 -56.59 11.25
N PHE A 880 23.25 -56.88 9.97
CA PHE A 880 22.23 -56.15 9.22
C PHE A 880 20.84 -56.55 9.72
N GLU A 881 20.03 -55.56 10.05
CA GLU A 881 18.63 -55.73 10.44
C GLU A 881 17.72 -55.15 9.35
N LYS A 882 16.68 -55.89 8.97
CA LYS A 882 15.61 -55.38 8.10
C LYS A 882 14.67 -54.48 8.91
N LYS A 883 14.52 -53.23 8.48
CA LYS A 883 13.54 -52.26 8.96
C LYS A 883 12.44 -52.11 7.92
N TYR A 884 11.19 -52.07 8.36
CA TYR A 884 10.04 -51.89 7.49
C TYR A 884 8.93 -51.14 8.21
N THR A 885 8.12 -50.39 7.46
CA THR A 885 6.95 -49.71 8.00
C THR A 885 5.84 -49.58 6.96
N ASP A 886 4.60 -49.50 7.44
CA ASP A 886 3.44 -49.24 6.60
C ASP A 886 3.47 -47.79 6.12
N VAL A 887 3.38 -47.61 4.81
CA VAL A 887 3.30 -46.30 4.15
C VAL A 887 2.02 -46.17 3.35
N SER A 888 0.99 -46.95 3.73
CA SER A 888 -0.27 -47.05 3.01
C SER A 888 -1.06 -45.75 3.00
N PHE A 889 -0.81 -44.89 4.00
CA PHE A 889 -1.40 -43.55 4.09
C PHE A 889 -0.98 -42.61 2.95
N LEU A 890 0.11 -42.93 2.22
CA LEU A 890 0.56 -42.20 1.04
C LEU A 890 -0.13 -42.65 -0.25
N GLY A 891 -0.95 -43.71 -0.20
CA GLY A 891 -1.67 -44.21 -1.37
C GLY A 891 -2.67 -43.18 -1.90
N GLY A 892 -2.47 -42.74 -3.15
CA GLY A 892 -3.27 -41.74 -3.83
C GLY A 892 -2.60 -40.36 -3.94
N GLU A 893 -1.45 -40.13 -3.30
CA GLU A 893 -0.71 -38.85 -3.32
C GLU A 893 0.02 -38.58 -4.65
N GLY A 894 0.00 -39.51 -5.60
CA GLY A 894 0.67 -39.36 -6.89
C GLY A 894 2.16 -39.66 -6.79
N LYS A 895 3.03 -38.64 -6.74
CA LYS A 895 4.48 -38.80 -6.76
C LYS A 895 5.08 -38.57 -5.38
N VAL A 896 5.78 -39.56 -4.85
CA VAL A 896 6.35 -39.53 -3.49
C VAL A 896 7.80 -39.95 -3.51
N SER A 897 8.66 -39.19 -2.85
CA SER A 897 10.07 -39.54 -2.66
C SER A 897 10.39 -39.69 -1.18
N PHE A 898 11.37 -40.52 -0.86
CA PHE A 898 11.88 -40.71 0.49
C PHE A 898 13.32 -40.20 0.59
N ARG A 899 13.75 -39.87 1.81
CA ARG A 899 15.16 -39.68 2.11
C ARG A 899 15.52 -40.21 3.47
N ILE A 900 16.77 -40.61 3.61
CA ILE A 900 17.38 -41.02 4.86
C ILE A 900 18.27 -39.87 5.31
N LYS A 901 17.97 -39.31 6.49
CA LYS A 901 18.68 -38.18 7.09
C LYS A 901 19.55 -38.67 8.25
N PHE A 902 20.86 -38.57 8.09
CA PHE A 902 21.88 -38.92 9.08
C PHE A 902 22.34 -37.67 9.83
N LEU A 903 22.34 -37.73 11.17
CA LEU A 903 22.88 -36.65 12.02
C LEU A 903 23.70 -37.22 13.18
N THR A 904 24.82 -36.57 13.50
CA THR A 904 25.61 -36.84 14.73
C THR A 904 26.03 -35.56 15.42
N ASP A 905 26.28 -35.64 16.72
CA ASP A 905 26.90 -34.57 17.50
C ASP A 905 28.45 -34.68 17.52
N ALA A 906 29.11 -33.94 18.41
CA ALA A 906 30.57 -33.90 18.56
C ALA A 906 31.09 -34.54 19.86
N ALA A 907 30.24 -35.23 20.62
CA ALA A 907 30.51 -35.59 22.01
C ALA A 907 31.10 -37.00 22.18
N THR A 908 30.78 -37.96 21.30
CA THR A 908 31.42 -39.30 21.27
C THR A 908 31.56 -39.87 19.85
N VAL A 909 32.62 -40.66 19.62
CA VAL A 909 32.90 -41.27 18.30
C VAL A 909 32.35 -42.69 18.27
N ASP A 910 31.09 -42.84 17.89
CA ASP A 910 30.59 -44.11 17.36
C ASP A 910 30.72 -44.12 15.83
N VAL A 911 30.56 -45.29 15.18
CA VAL A 911 31.12 -45.50 13.83
C VAL A 911 30.18 -45.16 12.67
N GLY A 912 28.90 -44.89 12.90
CA GLY A 912 27.93 -44.54 11.85
C GLY A 912 27.08 -45.72 11.36
N MET A 913 26.67 -45.73 10.08
CA MET A 913 25.82 -46.78 9.50
C MET A 913 26.18 -47.23 8.08
N ALA A 914 25.65 -48.40 7.72
CA ALA A 914 25.56 -48.93 6.36
C ALA A 914 24.09 -49.27 6.06
N ILE A 915 23.58 -48.88 4.89
CA ILE A 915 22.21 -49.16 4.42
C ILE A 915 22.27 -49.81 3.04
N ASP A 916 21.46 -50.84 2.87
CA ASP A 916 21.39 -51.67 1.68
C ASP A 916 19.96 -52.20 1.50
N ASN A 917 19.66 -52.84 0.38
CA ASN A 917 18.41 -53.55 0.10
C ASN A 917 17.14 -52.70 0.33
N ILE A 918 17.10 -51.50 -0.26
CA ILE A 918 15.95 -50.59 -0.18
C ILE A 918 14.85 -51.10 -1.12
N GLU A 919 13.68 -51.41 -0.57
CA GLU A 919 12.52 -51.92 -1.30
C GLU A 919 11.26 -51.12 -0.94
N LEU A 920 10.38 -50.92 -1.93
CA LEU A 920 9.05 -50.37 -1.72
C LEU A 920 8.04 -51.33 -2.34
N SER A 921 7.27 -52.01 -1.48
CA SER A 921 6.17 -52.85 -1.94
C SER A 921 4.89 -52.02 -2.04
N GLY A 922 4.01 -52.44 -2.95
CA GLY A 922 2.70 -51.83 -3.13
C GLY A 922 1.60 -52.88 -3.16
N PRO A 923 0.34 -52.44 -3.28
CA PRO A 923 -0.82 -53.31 -3.14
C PRO A 923 -0.82 -54.46 -4.16
N GLU A 924 -0.94 -55.70 -3.68
CA GLU A 924 -1.19 -56.85 -4.54
C GLU A 924 -2.58 -56.77 -5.17
N ALA A 925 -2.70 -56.97 -6.48
CA ALA A 925 -3.98 -56.89 -7.17
C ALA A 925 -5.07 -57.81 -6.53
N GLY A 926 -6.12 -57.19 -6.02
CA GLY A 926 -7.29 -57.80 -5.39
C GLY A 926 -8.57 -57.01 -5.67
N PRO A 927 -9.75 -57.52 -5.28
CA PRO A 927 -11.01 -56.87 -5.63
C PRO A 927 -11.14 -55.53 -4.91
N ALA A 928 -11.38 -54.47 -5.67
CA ALA A 928 -11.81 -53.18 -5.15
C ALA A 928 -13.26 -53.27 -4.63
N ILE A 929 -13.53 -52.74 -3.45
CA ILE A 929 -14.86 -52.67 -2.87
C ILE A 929 -15.18 -51.19 -2.67
N PRO A 930 -15.91 -50.53 -3.60
CA PRO A 930 -16.28 -49.15 -3.45
C PRO A 930 -17.24 -48.94 -2.28
N ASP A 931 -17.00 -47.92 -1.46
CA ASP A 931 -17.95 -47.40 -0.48
C ASP A 931 -17.66 -45.92 -0.23
N PHE A 932 -18.65 -45.18 0.27
CA PHE A 932 -18.54 -43.76 0.53
C PHE A 932 -19.57 -43.26 1.54
N ILE A 933 -19.27 -42.14 2.19
CA ILE A 933 -20.19 -41.41 3.05
C ILE A 933 -20.36 -39.98 2.57
N ALA A 934 -21.45 -39.35 3.01
CA ALA A 934 -21.68 -37.92 2.90
C ALA A 934 -21.84 -37.35 4.31
N ASP A 935 -21.37 -36.12 4.51
CA ASP A 935 -21.54 -35.38 5.76
C ASP A 935 -23.03 -35.09 6.07
N ILE A 936 -23.81 -34.77 5.03
CA ILE A 936 -25.27 -34.61 5.09
C ILE A 936 -25.95 -35.33 3.92
N GLN A 937 -27.17 -35.83 4.15
CA GLN A 937 -27.93 -36.61 3.15
C GLN A 937 -29.23 -35.94 2.72
N SER A 938 -29.54 -34.77 3.28
CA SER A 938 -30.74 -34.01 2.95
C SER A 938 -30.53 -32.53 3.17
N GLY A 939 -31.06 -31.71 2.26
CA GLY A 939 -30.99 -30.26 2.34
C GLY A 939 -32.01 -29.60 1.42
N CYS A 940 -31.81 -28.31 1.17
CA CYS A 940 -32.62 -27.53 0.23
C CYS A 940 -31.76 -27.12 -0.97
N GLU A 941 -32.37 -26.63 -2.05
CA GLU A 941 -31.61 -26.14 -3.22
C GLU A 941 -30.46 -25.20 -2.80
N GLY A 942 -29.26 -25.43 -3.32
CA GLY A 942 -28.03 -24.74 -2.95
C GLY A 942 -27.24 -25.40 -1.81
N THR A 943 -27.67 -26.57 -1.31
CA THR A 943 -26.93 -27.33 -0.28
C THR A 943 -25.60 -27.84 -0.84
N VAL A 944 -24.52 -27.59 -0.09
CA VAL A 944 -23.19 -28.18 -0.32
C VAL A 944 -23.06 -29.45 0.50
N VAL A 945 -22.66 -30.55 -0.14
CA VAL A 945 -22.45 -31.86 0.47
C VAL A 945 -21.00 -32.26 0.26
N THR A 946 -20.32 -32.69 1.33
CA THR A 946 -18.96 -33.22 1.27
C THR A 946 -18.99 -34.74 1.26
N PHE A 947 -18.51 -35.34 0.18
CA PHE A 947 -18.36 -36.79 0.02
C PHE A 947 -16.97 -37.26 0.45
N ARG A 948 -16.91 -38.38 1.16
CA ARG A 948 -15.66 -39.01 1.61
C ARG A 948 -15.63 -40.48 1.18
N ASN A 949 -14.49 -40.90 0.63
CA ASN A 949 -14.22 -42.27 0.25
C ASN A 949 -14.12 -43.18 1.49
N GLU A 950 -14.80 -44.32 1.46
CA GLU A 950 -14.67 -45.42 2.44
C GLU A 950 -14.35 -46.75 1.73
N SER A 951 -13.94 -46.68 0.47
CA SER A 951 -13.64 -47.85 -0.34
C SER A 951 -12.46 -48.62 0.24
N ILE A 952 -12.54 -49.95 0.21
CA ILE A 952 -11.51 -50.87 0.71
C ILE A 952 -11.03 -51.80 -0.40
N GLY A 953 -9.85 -52.40 -0.24
CA GLY A 953 -9.22 -53.25 -1.24
C GLY A 953 -8.12 -52.52 -2.00
N THR A 954 -7.69 -53.06 -3.14
CA THR A 954 -6.60 -52.49 -3.94
C THR A 954 -7.16 -51.75 -5.13
N ILE A 955 -7.18 -50.42 -5.03
CA ILE A 955 -7.92 -49.55 -5.93
C ILE A 955 -6.92 -48.77 -6.76
N LYS A 956 -7.01 -48.93 -8.07
CA LYS A 956 -6.20 -48.21 -9.04
C LYS A 956 -6.80 -46.85 -9.36
N ASP A 957 -8.13 -46.76 -9.46
CA ASP A 957 -8.83 -45.53 -9.81
C ASP A 957 -10.21 -45.45 -9.14
N LEU A 958 -10.66 -44.22 -8.86
CA LEU A 958 -11.96 -43.90 -8.27
C LEU A 958 -12.67 -42.86 -9.14
N GLU A 959 -13.87 -43.19 -9.60
CA GLU A 959 -14.72 -42.32 -10.40
C GLU A 959 -16.06 -42.10 -9.70
N TRP A 960 -16.34 -40.85 -9.36
CA TRP A 960 -17.54 -40.40 -8.68
C TRP A 960 -18.59 -39.91 -9.68
N ASN A 961 -19.85 -40.22 -9.42
CA ASN A 961 -20.99 -39.59 -10.06
C ASN A 961 -22.01 -39.21 -8.97
N PHE A 962 -22.19 -37.92 -8.78
CA PHE A 962 -23.03 -37.32 -7.74
C PHE A 962 -24.50 -37.15 -8.15
N GLY A 963 -24.84 -37.54 -9.39
CA GLY A 963 -26.20 -37.47 -9.92
C GLY A 963 -26.44 -36.29 -10.86
N GLU A 964 -27.38 -36.45 -11.78
CA GLU A 964 -27.72 -35.43 -12.79
C GLU A 964 -28.26 -34.15 -12.13
N GLY A 965 -27.58 -33.01 -12.34
CA GLY A 965 -27.92 -31.72 -11.74
C GLY A 965 -27.06 -31.29 -10.54
N ALA A 966 -26.12 -32.14 -10.12
CA ALA A 966 -25.09 -31.81 -9.14
C ALA A 966 -23.92 -31.04 -9.77
N GLU A 967 -23.24 -30.18 -9.00
CA GLU A 967 -22.09 -29.37 -9.43
C GLU A 967 -20.89 -29.56 -8.48
N PRO A 968 -19.78 -30.21 -8.91
CA PRO A 968 -19.64 -30.93 -10.17
C PRO A 968 -20.50 -32.21 -10.21
N GLN A 969 -20.87 -32.68 -11.40
CA GLN A 969 -21.66 -33.91 -11.57
C GLN A 969 -20.80 -35.18 -11.37
N THR A 970 -19.53 -35.12 -11.76
CA THR A 970 -18.56 -36.22 -11.66
C THR A 970 -17.22 -35.70 -11.17
N ALA A 971 -16.45 -36.54 -10.49
CA ALA A 971 -15.08 -36.26 -10.08
C ALA A 971 -14.24 -37.54 -10.05
N SER A 972 -12.92 -37.43 -10.09
CA SER A 972 -12.00 -38.56 -9.93
C SER A 972 -11.16 -38.43 -8.66
N GLY A 973 -10.57 -39.53 -8.20
CA GLY A 973 -9.67 -39.56 -7.04
C GLY A 973 -10.37 -39.63 -5.67
N LEU A 974 -9.56 -39.59 -4.62
CA LEU A 974 -9.94 -39.92 -3.23
C LEU A 974 -10.95 -38.97 -2.56
N GLY A 975 -10.98 -37.70 -2.96
CA GLY A 975 -11.70 -36.64 -2.25
C GLY A 975 -10.93 -36.11 -1.02
N PRO A 976 -11.59 -35.38 -0.09
CA PRO A 976 -13.02 -35.10 -0.07
C PRO A 976 -13.47 -34.25 -1.25
N HIS A 977 -14.66 -34.54 -1.77
CA HIS A 977 -15.26 -33.76 -2.86
C HIS A 977 -16.43 -32.95 -2.33
N GLU A 978 -16.42 -31.64 -2.54
CA GLU A 978 -17.54 -30.75 -2.23
C GLU A 978 -18.43 -30.61 -3.46
N VAL A 979 -19.73 -30.84 -3.27
CA VAL A 979 -20.70 -30.90 -4.37
C VAL A 979 -21.94 -30.10 -4.01
N VAL A 980 -22.36 -29.20 -4.90
CA VAL A 980 -23.54 -28.36 -4.73
C VAL A 980 -24.72 -28.95 -5.46
N TYR A 981 -25.88 -29.02 -4.80
CA TYR A 981 -27.13 -29.47 -5.42
C TYR A 981 -28.13 -28.33 -5.56
N ASN A 982 -28.30 -27.83 -6.79
CA ASN A 982 -29.04 -26.60 -7.08
C ASN A 982 -30.53 -26.82 -7.42
N SER A 983 -30.99 -28.06 -7.58
CA SER A 983 -32.37 -28.39 -7.93
C SER A 983 -33.04 -29.33 -6.95
N GLU A 984 -34.36 -29.19 -6.75
CA GLU A 984 -35.13 -30.17 -6.00
C GLU A 984 -35.07 -31.57 -6.65
N GLY A 985 -34.98 -32.60 -5.81
CA GLY A 985 -34.93 -33.98 -6.29
C GLY A 985 -34.22 -34.93 -5.34
N ASN A 986 -34.36 -36.22 -5.64
CA ASN A 986 -33.56 -37.27 -5.03
C ASN A 986 -32.44 -37.65 -6.01
N TYR A 987 -31.20 -37.61 -5.53
CA TYR A 987 -30.02 -37.89 -6.33
C TYR A 987 -29.44 -39.25 -5.97
N ASN A 988 -29.21 -40.06 -7.00
CA ASN A 988 -28.41 -41.26 -6.86
C ASN A 988 -26.95 -40.86 -6.92
N VAL A 989 -26.18 -41.33 -5.94
CA VAL A 989 -24.73 -41.15 -5.92
C VAL A 989 -24.09 -42.50 -6.14
N SER A 990 -23.09 -42.56 -7.01
CA SER A 990 -22.33 -43.77 -7.25
C SER A 990 -20.83 -43.51 -7.22
N LEU A 991 -20.09 -44.49 -6.71
CA LEU A 991 -18.64 -44.52 -6.73
C LEU A 991 -18.22 -45.80 -7.45
N THR A 992 -17.44 -45.63 -8.51
CA THR A 992 -16.84 -46.74 -9.26
C THR A 992 -15.38 -46.85 -8.88
N ALA A 993 -14.99 -48.00 -8.35
CA ALA A 993 -13.60 -48.34 -8.08
C ALA A 993 -13.08 -49.32 -9.12
N GLU A 994 -11.98 -48.98 -9.79
CA GLU A 994 -11.23 -49.88 -10.66
C GLU A 994 -10.10 -50.52 -9.86
N ASP A 995 -9.97 -51.85 -9.90
CA ASP A 995 -8.81 -52.54 -9.34
C ASP A 995 -7.61 -52.56 -10.32
N PHE A 996 -6.44 -52.95 -9.83
CA PHE A 996 -5.22 -53.00 -10.64
C PHE A 996 -5.23 -54.06 -11.77
N VAL A 997 -6.24 -54.95 -11.83
CA VAL A 997 -6.44 -55.88 -12.96
C VAL A 997 -7.47 -55.38 -13.98
N GLY A 998 -7.97 -54.15 -13.79
CA GLY A 998 -8.90 -53.48 -14.69
C GLY A 998 -10.35 -53.88 -14.49
N THR A 999 -10.70 -54.47 -13.34
CA THR A 999 -12.09 -54.74 -12.97
C THR A 999 -12.68 -53.52 -12.29
N SER A 1000 -13.73 -52.95 -12.87
CA SER A 1000 -14.50 -51.87 -12.24
C SER A 1000 -15.70 -52.43 -11.49
N ILE A 1001 -15.86 -52.03 -10.23
CA ILE A 1001 -17.02 -52.32 -9.39
C ILE A 1001 -17.64 -50.97 -9.01
N THR A 1002 -18.97 -50.87 -9.07
CA THR A 1002 -19.71 -49.65 -8.74
C THR A 1002 -20.61 -49.91 -7.54
N GLU A 1003 -20.50 -49.06 -6.52
CA GLU A 1003 -21.50 -48.94 -5.46
C GLU A 1003 -22.41 -47.76 -5.82
N GLU A 1004 -23.71 -48.02 -5.93
CA GLU A 1004 -24.72 -46.99 -6.18
C GLU A 1004 -25.68 -46.93 -4.99
N LYS A 1005 -25.79 -45.75 -4.38
CA LYS A 1005 -26.76 -45.46 -3.32
C LYS A 1005 -27.92 -44.66 -3.94
N GLU A 1006 -29.05 -45.33 -4.06
CA GLU A 1006 -30.29 -44.79 -4.62
C GLU A 1006 -30.90 -43.73 -3.70
N ALA A 1007 -31.31 -42.59 -4.26
CA ALA A 1007 -31.87 -41.46 -3.51
C ALA A 1007 -31.05 -41.08 -2.27
N PHE A 1008 -29.72 -41.14 -2.39
CA PHE A 1008 -28.79 -40.95 -1.27
C PHE A 1008 -28.78 -39.51 -0.77
N ILE A 1009 -28.93 -38.54 -1.68
CA ILE A 1009 -29.13 -37.13 -1.34
C ILE A 1009 -30.56 -36.72 -1.70
N SER A 1010 -31.26 -36.11 -0.75
CA SER A 1010 -32.62 -35.60 -0.93
C SER A 1010 -32.65 -34.08 -0.80
N ILE A 1011 -32.94 -33.38 -1.90
CA ILE A 1011 -33.02 -31.92 -1.94
C ILE A 1011 -34.47 -31.47 -2.07
N GLY A 1012 -34.94 -30.69 -1.11
CA GLY A 1012 -36.24 -30.03 -1.19
C GLY A 1012 -36.17 -28.71 -1.97
N ALA A 1013 -37.25 -28.36 -2.67
CA ALA A 1013 -37.39 -27.04 -3.30
C ALA A 1013 -37.20 -25.91 -2.29
N SER A 1014 -36.52 -24.85 -2.73
CA SER A 1014 -36.60 -23.56 -2.04
C SER A 1014 -38.00 -22.97 -2.27
N HIS A 1015 -38.64 -22.49 -1.20
CA HIS A 1015 -40.01 -21.96 -1.27
C HIS A 1015 -40.00 -20.45 -0.99
N THR A 1016 -40.71 -19.68 -1.80
CA THR A 1016 -41.07 -18.28 -1.52
C THR A 1016 -42.54 -18.23 -1.10
N PRO A 1017 -42.86 -18.32 0.21
CA PRO A 1017 -44.24 -18.26 0.67
C PRO A 1017 -44.86 -16.89 0.35
N SER A 1018 -46.10 -16.88 -0.13
CA SER A 1018 -46.87 -15.64 -0.35
C SER A 1018 -47.79 -15.32 0.83
N ILE A 1019 -48.04 -14.03 1.09
CA ILE A 1019 -49.03 -13.56 2.06
C ILE A 1019 -50.22 -12.96 1.31
N THR A 1020 -51.45 -13.30 1.72
CA THR A 1020 -52.69 -12.70 1.24
C THR A 1020 -53.37 -11.92 2.36
N ALA A 1021 -53.77 -10.67 2.10
CA ALA A 1021 -54.51 -9.84 3.04
C ALA A 1021 -56.04 -9.97 2.83
N GLY A 1022 -56.79 -10.18 3.92
CA GLY A 1022 -58.26 -10.17 3.92
C GLY A 1022 -58.86 -8.76 3.85
N GLU A 1023 -60.21 -8.68 3.79
CA GLU A 1023 -60.90 -7.39 3.90
C GLU A 1023 -60.72 -6.76 5.30
N ARG A 1024 -60.53 -5.44 5.34
CA ARG A 1024 -60.35 -4.69 6.60
C ARG A 1024 -61.64 -4.75 7.44
N SER A 1025 -61.51 -5.11 8.71
CA SER A 1025 -62.64 -5.19 9.64
C SER A 1025 -63.12 -3.78 10.06
N GLU A 1026 -64.35 -3.70 10.62
CA GLU A 1026 -64.89 -2.44 11.17
C GLU A 1026 -64.03 -1.88 12.33
N ASP A 1027 -63.18 -2.71 12.93
CA ASP A 1027 -62.22 -2.36 14.00
C ASP A 1027 -60.82 -2.01 13.45
N PHE A 1028 -60.71 -1.78 12.13
CA PHE A 1028 -59.49 -1.38 11.40
C PHE A 1028 -58.36 -2.42 11.31
N THR A 1029 -58.59 -3.66 11.74
CA THR A 1029 -57.64 -4.79 11.65
C THR A 1029 -57.74 -5.54 10.33
N VAL A 1030 -56.66 -6.21 9.91
CA VAL A 1030 -56.61 -7.02 8.67
C VAL A 1030 -56.04 -8.40 8.98
N LEU A 1031 -56.72 -9.45 8.51
CA LEU A 1031 -56.22 -10.82 8.66
C LEU A 1031 -55.27 -11.14 7.51
N LEU A 1032 -54.00 -11.36 7.82
CA LEU A 1032 -52.98 -11.86 6.90
C LEU A 1032 -53.00 -13.39 6.91
N THR A 1033 -52.87 -14.01 5.75
CA THR A 1033 -52.81 -15.48 5.59
C THR A 1033 -51.60 -15.84 4.74
N ALA A 1034 -50.69 -16.64 5.29
CA ALA A 1034 -49.54 -17.18 4.58
C ALA A 1034 -49.93 -18.40 3.74
N THR A 1035 -49.15 -18.68 2.69
CA THR A 1035 -49.25 -19.92 1.91
C THR A 1035 -49.06 -21.15 2.81
N GLU A 1036 -49.72 -22.27 2.52
CA GLU A 1036 -49.72 -23.46 3.37
C GLU A 1036 -48.29 -24.03 3.59
N GLY A 1037 -47.98 -24.38 4.84
CA GLY A 1037 -46.74 -24.93 5.34
C GLY A 1037 -46.90 -25.56 6.73
N GLN A 1038 -45.83 -26.20 7.22
CA GLN A 1038 -45.83 -27.02 8.45
C GLN A 1038 -45.59 -26.19 9.70
N ALA A 1039 -44.85 -25.09 9.60
CA ALA A 1039 -44.64 -24.12 10.68
C ALA A 1039 -44.45 -22.72 10.10
N TYR A 1040 -44.76 -21.71 10.91
CA TYR A 1040 -44.73 -20.30 10.52
C TYR A 1040 -44.03 -19.49 11.59
N GLN A 1041 -43.43 -18.39 11.20
CA GLN A 1041 -43.03 -17.31 12.10
C GLN A 1041 -43.25 -15.98 11.38
N TRP A 1042 -44.06 -15.10 11.95
CA TRP A 1042 -44.32 -13.78 11.39
C TRP A 1042 -43.34 -12.73 11.90
N TYR A 1043 -43.07 -11.76 11.05
CA TYR A 1043 -42.21 -10.62 11.31
C TYR A 1043 -42.96 -9.33 11.00
N MET A 1044 -42.65 -8.27 11.76
CA MET A 1044 -43.14 -6.92 11.57
C MET A 1044 -41.93 -6.01 11.41
N ASP A 1045 -41.79 -5.37 10.25
CA ASP A 1045 -40.63 -4.54 9.88
C ASP A 1045 -39.27 -5.25 10.07
N GLY A 1046 -39.25 -6.56 9.82
CA GLY A 1046 -38.06 -7.42 9.97
C GLY A 1046 -37.88 -8.02 11.37
N ASP A 1047 -38.57 -7.50 12.39
CA ASP A 1047 -38.50 -8.03 13.75
C ASP A 1047 -39.45 -9.19 13.99
N THR A 1048 -39.01 -10.18 14.77
CA THR A 1048 -39.83 -11.37 15.06
C THR A 1048 -41.02 -11.00 15.96
N ILE A 1049 -42.24 -11.33 15.52
CA ILE A 1049 -43.44 -11.14 16.35
C ILE A 1049 -43.57 -12.34 17.31
N PRO A 1050 -43.46 -12.15 18.64
CA PRO A 1050 -43.43 -13.28 19.57
C PRO A 1050 -44.74 -14.09 19.56
N ASN A 1051 -44.62 -15.41 19.41
CA ASN A 1051 -45.73 -16.38 19.37
C ASN A 1051 -46.66 -16.27 18.15
N ALA A 1052 -46.31 -15.48 17.14
CA ALA A 1052 -47.02 -15.45 15.87
C ALA A 1052 -46.55 -16.61 14.98
N THR A 1053 -46.96 -17.83 15.34
CA THR A 1053 -46.48 -19.07 14.69
C THR A 1053 -47.56 -19.81 13.89
N GLU A 1054 -48.73 -19.19 13.74
CA GLU A 1054 -49.87 -19.74 13.02
C GLU A 1054 -49.83 -19.32 11.54
N GLN A 1055 -50.53 -20.06 10.67
CA GLN A 1055 -50.63 -19.72 9.23
C GLN A 1055 -51.24 -18.34 8.98
N THR A 1056 -52.05 -17.84 9.91
CA THR A 1056 -52.69 -16.53 9.82
C THR A 1056 -52.24 -15.62 10.94
N TYR A 1057 -52.06 -14.34 10.65
CA TYR A 1057 -51.76 -13.31 11.63
C TYR A 1057 -52.72 -12.14 11.51
N LEU A 1058 -53.27 -11.67 12.63
CA LEU A 1058 -54.17 -10.51 12.64
C LEU A 1058 -53.34 -9.24 12.82
N ALA A 1059 -53.13 -8.50 11.73
CA ALA A 1059 -52.45 -7.21 11.75
C ALA A 1059 -53.36 -6.16 12.37
N VAL A 1060 -52.85 -5.50 13.42
CA VAL A 1060 -53.56 -4.49 14.21
C VAL A 1060 -52.84 -3.14 14.19
N GLU A 1061 -51.66 -3.08 13.60
CA GLU A 1061 -50.78 -1.92 13.47
C GLU A 1061 -50.35 -1.77 12.01
N ASP A 1062 -49.99 -0.55 11.62
CA ASP A 1062 -49.54 -0.23 10.26
C ASP A 1062 -48.03 -0.53 10.17
N ALA A 1063 -47.64 -1.58 9.44
CA ALA A 1063 -46.25 -2.05 9.30
C ALA A 1063 -46.07 -2.91 8.05
N GLN A 1064 -44.81 -3.25 7.70
CA GLN A 1064 -44.51 -4.30 6.73
C GLN A 1064 -44.54 -5.66 7.43
N TYR A 1065 -45.32 -6.60 6.90
CA TYR A 1065 -45.39 -7.94 7.45
C TYR A 1065 -44.75 -8.95 6.49
N SER A 1066 -43.85 -9.78 7.01
CA SER A 1066 -43.28 -10.93 6.32
C SER A 1066 -43.45 -12.20 7.15
N VAL A 1067 -43.31 -13.36 6.52
CA VAL A 1067 -43.47 -14.66 7.16
C VAL A 1067 -42.38 -15.62 6.68
N ALA A 1068 -41.76 -16.30 7.64
CA ALA A 1068 -40.96 -17.48 7.36
C ALA A 1068 -41.86 -18.72 7.44
N VAL A 1069 -41.82 -19.58 6.42
CA VAL A 1069 -42.61 -20.81 6.37
C VAL A 1069 -41.66 -21.99 6.22
N ILE A 1070 -41.88 -23.01 7.04
CA ILE A 1070 -41.18 -24.29 6.91
C ILE A 1070 -42.08 -25.25 6.15
N ILE A 1071 -41.60 -25.74 5.00
CA ILE A 1071 -42.28 -26.76 4.19
C ILE A 1071 -41.30 -27.91 4.00
N ASN A 1072 -41.64 -29.10 4.49
CA ASN A 1072 -40.79 -30.30 4.41
C ASN A 1072 -39.36 -30.07 4.93
N ASN A 1073 -39.23 -29.38 6.07
CA ASN A 1073 -37.97 -28.95 6.70
C ASN A 1073 -37.12 -27.92 5.92
N CYS A 1074 -37.59 -27.38 4.79
CA CYS A 1074 -36.95 -26.27 4.10
C CYS A 1074 -37.55 -24.93 4.52
N LEU A 1075 -36.69 -24.00 4.96
CA LEU A 1075 -37.08 -22.65 5.40
C LEU A 1075 -37.17 -21.72 4.19
N GLY A 1076 -38.36 -21.15 3.97
CA GLY A 1076 -38.62 -20.16 2.94
C GLY A 1076 -39.09 -18.83 3.53
N PHE A 1077 -38.64 -17.72 2.97
CA PHE A 1077 -39.06 -16.37 3.38
C PHE A 1077 -39.96 -15.74 2.32
N SER A 1078 -41.02 -15.05 2.75
CA SER A 1078 -41.88 -14.30 1.83
C SER A 1078 -41.19 -13.04 1.34
N ASP A 1079 -41.24 -12.77 0.03
CA ASP A 1079 -40.77 -11.51 -0.54
C ASP A 1079 -41.54 -10.32 0.08
N GLY A 1080 -40.82 -9.26 0.45
CA GLY A 1080 -41.27 -8.14 1.31
C GLY A 1080 -42.38 -7.21 0.78
N ASN A 1081 -43.31 -7.70 -0.05
CA ASN A 1081 -44.29 -6.88 -0.77
C ASN A 1081 -45.70 -6.79 -0.14
N ASN A 1082 -45.86 -6.97 1.18
CA ASN A 1082 -47.16 -6.81 1.85
C ASN A 1082 -47.14 -5.71 2.92
N ILE A 1083 -47.20 -4.46 2.44
CA ILE A 1083 -47.47 -3.29 3.30
C ILE A 1083 -48.98 -3.10 3.42
N ILE A 1084 -49.53 -3.11 4.64
CA ILE A 1084 -50.87 -2.55 4.89
C ILE A 1084 -50.67 -1.07 5.29
N THR A 1085 -50.99 -0.15 4.39
CA THR A 1085 -50.96 1.30 4.67
C THR A 1085 -52.36 1.85 4.95
N SER A 1086 -52.49 2.71 5.98
CA SER A 1086 -53.65 3.59 6.13
C SER A 1086 -53.40 4.91 5.40
N ASN A 1087 -54.07 5.12 4.27
CA ASN A 1087 -54.18 6.44 3.64
C ASN A 1087 -55.66 6.82 3.48
N ASP A 1088 -56.23 7.35 4.57
CA ASP A 1088 -57.11 8.54 4.63
C ASP A 1088 -57.94 8.58 5.93
N SER A 1089 -57.75 9.61 6.78
CA SER A 1089 -58.88 10.20 7.50
C SER A 1089 -58.65 11.67 7.94
N PRO A 1090 -59.58 12.62 7.70
CA PRO A 1090 -59.31 14.07 7.74
C PRO A 1090 -59.50 14.78 9.10
N LEU A 1091 -59.49 14.08 10.25
CA LEU A 1091 -59.97 14.65 11.53
C LEU A 1091 -58.98 14.60 12.71
N ALA A 1092 -57.69 14.33 12.49
CA ALA A 1092 -56.71 14.23 13.58
C ALA A 1092 -56.15 15.58 14.12
N ARG A 1093 -56.69 16.74 13.72
CA ARG A 1093 -56.41 18.06 14.33
C ARG A 1093 -57.74 18.84 14.34
N SER A 1094 -58.28 19.47 15.38
CA SER A 1094 -57.79 19.82 16.72
C SER A 1094 -58.96 20.34 17.60
N PHE A 1095 -58.94 20.02 18.90
CA PHE A 1095 -59.82 20.63 19.92
C PHE A 1095 -58.97 21.01 21.14
N SER A 1096 -59.27 22.15 21.75
CA SER A 1096 -58.56 22.66 22.92
C SER A 1096 -59.48 22.67 24.14
N VAL A 1097 -58.86 22.47 25.30
CA VAL A 1097 -59.53 22.38 26.59
C VAL A 1097 -58.95 23.45 27.51
N PHE A 1098 -59.78 24.42 27.93
CA PHE A 1098 -59.28 25.60 28.67
C PHE A 1098 -60.30 26.17 29.69
N PRO A 1099 -59.84 26.77 30.80
CA PRO A 1099 -58.51 26.59 31.37
C PRO A 1099 -58.33 25.14 31.86
N ASN A 1100 -57.09 24.66 31.92
CA ASN A 1100 -56.76 23.51 32.75
C ASN A 1100 -56.88 23.99 34.21
N PRO A 1101 -57.94 23.62 34.96
CA PRO A 1101 -58.35 24.42 36.11
C PRO A 1101 -57.36 24.32 37.27
N LEU A 1102 -56.77 25.45 37.64
CA LEU A 1102 -55.96 25.63 38.85
C LEU A 1102 -56.82 26.25 39.96
N LYS A 1103 -56.79 25.66 41.15
CA LYS A 1103 -57.49 26.01 42.41
C LYS A 1103 -58.61 27.06 42.33
N ASN A 1104 -59.83 26.58 42.59
CA ASN A 1104 -61.10 27.28 42.88
C ASN A 1104 -62.10 27.51 41.73
N SER A 1105 -61.91 26.96 40.53
CA SER A 1105 -63.01 26.77 39.57
C SER A 1105 -62.94 25.38 38.93
N LYS A 1106 -63.83 24.46 39.34
CA LYS A 1106 -63.95 23.10 38.77
C LYS A 1106 -64.77 23.09 37.47
N GLU A 1107 -64.42 23.98 36.55
CA GLU A 1107 -65.12 24.20 35.28
C GLU A 1107 -64.15 24.06 34.11
N LEU A 1108 -64.57 23.36 33.06
CA LEU A 1108 -63.78 22.99 31.90
C LEU A 1108 -64.54 23.40 30.62
N ASN A 1109 -63.92 24.21 29.76
CA ASN A 1109 -64.49 24.58 28.46
C ASN A 1109 -63.82 23.78 27.35
N ILE A 1110 -64.64 23.30 26.43
CA ILE A 1110 -64.18 22.63 25.23
C ILE A 1110 -64.51 23.48 24.01
N SER A 1111 -63.48 23.80 23.24
CA SER A 1111 -63.55 24.52 21.98
C SER A 1111 -62.89 23.69 20.88
N PHE A 1112 -63.50 23.65 19.70
CA PHE A 1112 -62.90 23.05 18.51
C PHE A 1112 -62.18 24.15 17.74
N GLU A 1113 -60.94 23.88 17.32
CA GLU A 1113 -60.12 24.85 16.58
C GLU A 1113 -60.59 25.00 15.13
N ASN A 1114 -61.33 24.01 14.63
CA ASN A 1114 -61.89 23.97 13.28
C ASN A 1114 -63.42 24.24 13.28
N GLU A 1115 -63.99 24.55 12.10
CA GLU A 1115 -65.42 24.88 11.90
C GLU A 1115 -66.39 23.68 12.06
N TYR A 1116 -66.12 22.74 12.96
CA TYR A 1116 -66.99 21.61 13.21
C TYR A 1116 -68.36 22.07 13.75
N ILE A 1117 -69.43 21.66 13.06
CA ILE A 1117 -70.84 21.90 13.40
C ILE A 1117 -71.52 20.53 13.40
N GLY A 1118 -72.06 20.11 14.54
CA GLY A 1118 -72.64 18.78 14.69
C GLY A 1118 -72.74 18.31 16.14
N ASP A 1119 -73.35 17.13 16.32
CA ASP A 1119 -73.43 16.47 17.62
C ASP A 1119 -72.06 15.93 18.05
N TYR A 1120 -71.75 16.09 19.32
CA TYR A 1120 -70.55 15.53 19.94
C TYR A 1120 -70.82 15.14 21.39
N SER A 1121 -70.07 14.18 21.90
CA SER A 1121 -70.13 13.75 23.29
C SER A 1121 -68.79 13.87 23.95
N VAL A 1122 -68.77 14.40 25.16
CA VAL A 1122 -67.58 14.54 25.98
C VAL A 1122 -67.69 13.63 27.17
N GLU A 1123 -66.65 12.84 27.40
CA GLU A 1123 -66.54 11.93 28.52
C GLU A 1123 -65.22 12.16 29.27
N VAL A 1124 -65.25 12.13 30.59
CA VAL A 1124 -64.06 12.32 31.42
C VAL A 1124 -63.84 11.07 32.26
N TYR A 1125 -62.64 10.52 32.21
CA TYR A 1125 -62.23 9.31 32.89
C TYR A 1125 -61.08 9.61 33.86
N SER A 1126 -61.07 8.98 35.03
CA SER A 1126 -59.84 8.91 35.82
C SER A 1126 -58.82 8.02 35.12
N LEU A 1127 -57.54 8.19 35.40
CA LEU A 1127 -56.50 7.30 34.86
C LEU A 1127 -56.67 5.83 35.27
N LYS A 1128 -57.50 5.53 36.29
CA LYS A 1128 -57.87 4.15 36.65
C LYS A 1128 -59.06 3.63 35.83
N GLY A 1129 -59.48 4.37 34.80
CA GLY A 1129 -60.55 3.99 33.87
C GLY A 1129 -61.97 4.31 34.36
N SER A 1130 -62.14 4.88 35.55
CA SER A 1130 -63.48 5.21 36.06
C SER A 1130 -64.04 6.44 35.35
N LYS A 1131 -65.15 6.26 34.61
CA LYS A 1131 -65.89 7.36 33.95
C LYS A 1131 -66.60 8.23 35.00
N ILE A 1132 -66.27 9.52 35.00
CA ILE A 1132 -66.69 10.50 36.02
C ILE A 1132 -67.72 11.48 35.46
N LEU A 1133 -67.64 11.74 34.16
CA LEU A 1133 -68.58 12.58 33.42
C LEU A 1133 -68.81 11.99 32.03
N SER A 1134 -70.03 12.06 31.52
CA SER A 1134 -70.35 11.82 30.11
C SER A 1134 -71.55 12.68 29.74
N LYS A 1135 -71.40 13.50 28.70
CA LYS A 1135 -72.40 14.49 28.32
C LYS A 1135 -72.38 14.73 26.81
N LYS A 1136 -73.56 14.83 26.21
CA LYS A 1136 -73.72 15.12 24.77
C LYS A 1136 -74.08 16.58 24.56
N PHE A 1137 -73.55 17.14 23.49
CA PHE A 1137 -73.72 18.52 23.07
C PHE A 1137 -73.99 18.56 21.58
N ASN A 1138 -74.68 19.60 21.15
CA ASN A 1138 -74.91 19.91 19.74
C ASN A 1138 -74.33 21.30 19.49
N LYS A 1139 -73.33 21.40 18.61
CA LYS A 1139 -72.70 22.67 18.24
C LYS A 1139 -73.36 23.17 16.95
N LEU A 1140 -74.06 24.30 17.03
CA LEU A 1140 -74.83 24.86 15.91
C LEU A 1140 -74.11 26.04 15.21
N GLY A 1141 -72.94 26.47 15.71
CA GLY A 1141 -72.18 27.59 15.15
C GLY A 1141 -70.69 27.58 15.51
N ILE A 1142 -69.89 28.35 14.78
CA ILE A 1142 -68.43 28.18 14.66
C ILE A 1142 -67.66 28.51 15.96
N GLN A 1143 -68.11 29.48 16.76
CA GLN A 1143 -67.56 29.81 18.08
C GLN A 1143 -68.56 29.54 19.21
N GLU A 1144 -68.62 28.28 19.64
CA GLU A 1144 -69.44 27.87 20.79
C GLU A 1144 -68.55 27.04 21.74
N ALA A 1145 -68.22 27.61 22.90
CA ALA A 1145 -67.56 26.90 23.99
C ALA A 1145 -68.64 26.38 24.96
N LYS A 1146 -68.54 25.12 25.37
CA LYS A 1146 -69.47 24.52 26.34
C LYS A 1146 -68.76 24.27 27.66
N GLU A 1147 -69.29 24.91 28.70
CA GLU A 1147 -68.81 24.81 30.06
C GLU A 1147 -69.32 23.55 30.74
N MET A 1148 -68.41 22.82 31.38
CA MET A 1148 -68.71 21.60 32.10
C MET A 1148 -68.17 21.65 33.52
N ASN A 1149 -69.05 21.39 34.48
CA ASN A 1149 -68.72 21.42 35.88
C ASN A 1149 -68.33 20.03 36.39
N LEU A 1150 -67.18 19.94 37.05
CA LEU A 1150 -66.57 18.71 37.56
C LEU A 1150 -66.47 18.69 39.09
N ASN A 1151 -67.47 19.23 39.78
CA ASN A 1151 -67.48 19.33 41.25
C ASN A 1151 -67.14 18.01 42.00
N ASN A 1152 -67.40 16.85 41.38
CA ASN A 1152 -67.14 15.52 41.94
C ASN A 1152 -65.73 14.95 41.65
N ALA A 1153 -64.90 15.63 40.85
CA ALA A 1153 -63.53 15.21 40.57
C ALA A 1153 -62.59 15.61 41.74
N ILE A 1154 -61.68 14.71 42.10
CA ILE A 1154 -60.60 14.95 43.09
C ILE A 1154 -59.31 15.39 42.39
N GLU A 1155 -58.36 15.98 43.12
CA GLU A 1155 -57.04 16.33 42.56
C GLU A 1155 -56.38 15.13 41.86
N GLY A 1156 -55.85 15.33 40.65
CA GLY A 1156 -55.18 14.28 39.87
C GLY A 1156 -55.32 14.41 38.36
N LEU A 1157 -54.68 13.51 37.61
CA LEU A 1157 -54.70 13.50 36.14
C LEU A 1157 -55.91 12.71 35.62
N TYR A 1158 -56.57 13.24 34.59
CA TYR A 1158 -57.79 12.70 33.98
C TYR A 1158 -57.67 12.68 32.46
N LEU A 1159 -58.45 11.80 31.83
CA LEU A 1159 -58.52 11.65 30.38
C LEU A 1159 -59.87 12.15 29.89
N VAL A 1160 -59.86 13.17 29.05
CA VAL A 1160 -61.05 13.74 28.42
C VAL A 1160 -61.15 13.19 27.01
N ARG A 1161 -62.21 12.44 26.74
CA ARG A 1161 -62.54 11.89 25.42
C ARG A 1161 -63.66 12.71 24.80
N VAL A 1162 -63.46 13.15 23.57
CA VAL A 1162 -64.48 13.83 22.77
C VAL A 1162 -64.80 12.96 21.55
N THR A 1163 -66.08 12.67 21.35
CA THR A 1163 -66.57 11.78 20.30
C THR A 1163 -67.56 12.53 19.41
N THR A 1164 -67.35 12.52 18.10
CA THR A 1164 -68.22 13.12 17.08
C THR A 1164 -68.70 12.01 16.15
N GLY A 1165 -70.00 11.74 16.11
CA GLY A 1165 -70.53 10.58 15.38
C GLY A 1165 -69.89 9.26 15.84
N ASN A 1166 -69.12 8.63 14.95
CA ASN A 1166 -68.42 7.36 15.21
C ASN A 1166 -66.92 7.53 15.52
N GLN A 1167 -66.41 8.76 15.57
CA GLN A 1167 -64.99 9.03 15.79
C GLN A 1167 -64.75 9.60 17.20
N SER A 1168 -63.66 9.22 17.87
CA SER A 1168 -63.31 9.75 19.19
C SER A 1168 -61.83 10.11 19.32
N THR A 1169 -61.55 11.22 19.99
CA THR A 1169 -60.20 11.70 20.29
C THR A 1169 -60.06 12.02 21.78
N GLN A 1170 -58.84 11.98 22.32
CA GLN A 1170 -58.59 12.02 23.77
C GLN A 1170 -57.43 12.95 24.13
N ILE A 1171 -57.58 13.69 25.24
CA ILE A 1171 -56.53 14.53 25.82
C ILE A 1171 -56.42 14.34 27.33
N LYS A 1172 -55.22 14.42 27.88
CA LYS A 1172 -54.97 14.36 29.33
C LYS A 1172 -55.08 15.76 29.95
N VAL A 1173 -55.76 15.86 31.08
CA VAL A 1173 -56.02 17.12 31.79
C VAL A 1173 -55.72 16.92 33.27
N LEU A 1174 -54.97 17.83 33.88
CA LEU A 1174 -54.55 17.76 35.28
C LEU A 1174 -55.45 18.65 36.13
N ILE A 1175 -56.19 18.05 37.07
CA ILE A 1175 -57.06 18.79 37.98
C ILE A 1175 -56.31 19.09 39.27
N GLU A 1176 -56.03 20.39 39.41
CA GLU A 1176 -55.47 21.23 40.47
C GLU A 1176 -55.96 21.16 41.91
#